data_AF-A0A1W9T761-F1
#
_entry.id   AF-A0A1W9T761-F1
#
_cell.length_a   1.000
_cell.length_b   1.000
_cell.length_c   1.000
_cell.angle_alpha   90.00
_cell.angle_beta   90.00
_cell.angle_gamma   90.00
#
_symmetry.space_group_name_H-M   'P 1'
#
loop_
_entity.id
_entity.type
_entity.pdbx_description
1 polymer ?
#
loop_
_entity_poly.entity_id
_entity_poly.type
_entity_poly.pdbx_seq_one_letter_code
_entity_poly.pdbx_strand_id
1 'polypeptide(L)'
;MHRTIGRYKARKNIAMEKINKIIERKQFSIIWILAFLLVFMFNSCNKNKADPEPDQQESKLDDIVVSSDFNWETSSEVNFAIKVLDGEDKPVVGVYIEVYDRALYLEEITETSGIIDSEAKIIFKGSTDNKGELKTNFSVATNLDTIFICPKYLGVERMAKLIVGKNLSYTFGGIQNIVTGRVTKQLKSISADLTLGTWDAQGVPNYLEVESDVFDDEFLADVNASLPESDPLPETHPQYLANGNETNLNLDEDAELWVTFIHEGARWKNVLGYYSYPTDNPPATADDITNKTIIFPNVSYLNGGGGLHSGNKVQFKYYDTELGEFVNTFPSGTTVGWFLVGMGWAGEIVDGIYTHYSDANFNNESNTELQQHTVLLKDDEKELLLLGFEDIRRDVGSCDQDFNDTVFYATTAPYTAIITDDIEEVDTPQDADGDGVTDQFDDYPENPDLAYDNYYPEQGSFNTLVFEDLWPHKGDYDFNDLVVDYNFNQITNADNLIARVDGTLVVKAIGAGFHNGFGIELPILPVAINSVTGNSIIKSYITTVANGTETGLDNAVIIIFDDAFNILPHPGGGDFVNTTTGAQNVTPNEINVSFDFTNLVSMSDMGTPPYNPFLIANMDKGKEVHLANYPPTSLVDVNLLGTGTTPLTQQTENII
;
A
#
# COMPACT_ATOMS: atom_id res chain seq x y z
N MET A 1 -31.55 47.68 34.55
CA MET A 1 -30.61 46.88 35.37
C MET A 1 -31.20 45.58 35.95
N HIS A 2 -32.49 45.48 36.32
CA HIS A 2 -33.05 44.24 36.89
C HIS A 2 -33.32 43.08 35.90
N ARG A 3 -33.50 43.35 34.59
CA ARG A 3 -33.72 42.28 33.57
C ARG A 3 -32.44 41.52 33.16
N THR A 4 -31.28 42.14 33.27
CA THR A 4 -29.99 41.56 32.84
C THR A 4 -29.42 40.59 33.89
N ILE A 5 -29.64 40.88 35.18
CA ILE A 5 -29.20 40.03 36.30
C ILE A 5 -30.00 38.71 36.37
N GLY A 6 -31.28 38.73 35.99
CA GLY A 6 -32.12 37.53 35.94
C GLY A 6 -31.70 36.53 34.86
N ARG A 7 -31.31 37.00 33.68
CA ARG A 7 -30.83 36.14 32.57
C ARG A 7 -29.46 35.52 32.86
N TYR A 8 -28.59 36.24 33.57
CA TYR A 8 -27.27 35.71 33.98
C TYR A 8 -27.40 34.62 35.06
N LYS A 9 -28.28 34.81 36.05
CA LYS A 9 -28.60 33.77 37.05
C LYS A 9 -29.22 32.52 36.43
N ALA A 10 -30.12 32.67 35.45
CA ALA A 10 -30.73 31.55 34.75
C ALA A 10 -29.71 30.75 33.93
N ARG A 11 -28.82 31.42 33.18
CA ARG A 11 -27.75 30.75 32.41
C ARG A 11 -26.71 30.06 33.30
N LYS A 12 -26.34 30.66 34.43
CA LYS A 12 -25.43 30.05 35.41
C LYS A 12 -26.03 28.79 36.06
N ASN A 13 -27.33 28.81 36.38
CA ASN A 13 -28.01 27.64 36.94
C ASN A 13 -28.11 26.48 35.93
N ILE A 14 -28.40 26.78 34.65
CA ILE A 14 -28.44 25.76 33.59
C ILE A 14 -27.04 25.17 33.31
N ALA A 15 -25.99 26.00 33.36
CA ALA A 15 -24.61 25.54 33.21
C ALA A 15 -24.17 24.65 34.39
N MET A 16 -24.50 25.02 35.62
CA MET A 16 -24.23 24.22 36.83
C MET A 16 -25.00 22.88 36.82
N GLU A 17 -26.24 22.87 36.34
CA GLU A 17 -27.04 21.66 36.22
C GLU A 17 -26.50 20.70 35.14
N LYS A 18 -25.98 21.24 34.03
CA LYS A 18 -25.27 20.44 33.00
C LYS A 18 -23.94 19.88 33.52
N ILE A 19 -23.16 20.66 34.27
CA ILE A 19 -21.90 20.21 34.87
C ILE A 19 -22.17 19.12 35.91
N ASN A 20 -23.19 19.26 36.76
CA ASN A 20 -23.57 18.23 37.73
C ASN A 20 -24.03 16.94 37.05
N LYS A 21 -24.78 17.02 35.94
CA LYS A 21 -25.14 15.82 35.14
C LYS A 21 -23.95 15.14 34.48
N ILE A 22 -22.92 15.90 34.08
CA ILE A 22 -21.68 15.35 33.52
C ILE A 22 -20.85 14.70 34.64
N ILE A 23 -20.79 15.29 35.83
CA ILE A 23 -20.11 14.71 37.00
C ILE A 23 -20.84 13.45 37.48
N GLU A 24 -22.17 13.45 37.54
CA GLU A 24 -22.96 12.25 37.87
C GLU A 24 -22.78 11.14 36.83
N ARG A 25 -22.73 11.45 35.53
CA ARG A 25 -22.44 10.46 34.47
C ARG A 25 -21.03 9.92 34.56
N LYS A 26 -20.02 10.75 34.83
CA LYS A 26 -18.63 10.31 35.03
C LYS A 26 -18.44 9.50 36.31
N GLN A 27 -19.12 9.86 37.40
CA GLN A 27 -19.12 9.05 38.63
C GLN A 27 -19.85 7.72 38.44
N PHE A 28 -20.97 7.69 37.71
CA PHE A 28 -21.64 6.43 37.33
C PHE A 28 -20.74 5.55 36.45
N SER A 29 -20.07 6.10 35.43
CA SER A 29 -19.14 5.33 34.58
C SER A 29 -17.92 4.83 35.36
N ILE A 30 -17.36 5.61 36.29
CA ILE A 30 -16.23 5.17 37.14
C ILE A 30 -16.67 4.08 38.11
N ILE A 31 -17.88 4.14 38.67
CA ILE A 31 -18.44 3.09 39.53
C ILE A 31 -18.71 1.81 38.73
N TRP A 32 -19.16 1.91 37.48
CA TRP A 32 -19.34 0.75 36.60
C TRP A 32 -18.00 0.16 36.13
N ILE A 33 -16.99 0.97 35.86
CA ILE A 33 -15.63 0.50 35.51
C ILE A 33 -14.96 -0.16 36.70
N LEU A 34 -15.09 0.39 37.92
CA LEU A 34 -14.60 -0.24 39.16
C LEU A 34 -15.39 -1.51 39.52
N ALA A 35 -16.70 -1.56 39.25
CA ALA A 35 -17.50 -2.76 39.43
C ALA A 35 -17.15 -3.84 38.39
N PHE A 36 -16.84 -3.47 37.15
CA PHE A 36 -16.36 -4.40 36.12
C PHE A 36 -14.96 -4.93 36.47
N LEU A 37 -14.05 -4.07 36.93
CA LEU A 37 -12.72 -4.47 37.41
C LEU A 37 -12.78 -5.36 38.66
N LEU A 38 -13.73 -5.15 39.58
CA LEU A 38 -13.94 -6.07 40.71
C LEU A 38 -14.53 -7.42 40.28
N VAL A 39 -15.39 -7.46 39.26
CA VAL A 39 -15.95 -8.72 38.73
C VAL A 39 -14.90 -9.54 37.97
N PHE A 40 -13.90 -8.88 37.35
CA PHE A 40 -12.75 -9.56 36.77
C PHE A 40 -11.71 -10.03 37.81
N MET A 41 -11.55 -9.34 38.94
CA MET A 41 -10.66 -9.80 40.02
C MET A 41 -11.19 -11.01 40.80
N PHE A 42 -12.48 -11.36 40.69
CA PHE A 42 -13.07 -12.57 41.29
C PHE A 42 -13.31 -13.72 40.29
N ASN A 43 -12.88 -13.58 39.03
CA ASN A 43 -12.78 -14.70 38.06
C ASN A 43 -11.32 -15.01 37.68
N SER A 44 -10.36 -14.61 38.51
CA SER A 44 -9.04 -15.23 38.52
C SER A 44 -9.16 -16.64 39.08
N CYS A 45 -8.91 -17.63 38.20
CA CYS A 45 -8.77 -19.06 38.44
C CYS A 45 -8.95 -19.55 39.88
N ASN A 46 -10.20 -19.94 40.21
CA ASN A 46 -10.43 -20.86 41.31
C ASN A 46 -10.02 -22.27 40.84
N LYS A 47 -8.74 -22.63 41.01
CA LYS A 47 -8.28 -24.02 41.01
C LYS A 47 -8.92 -24.72 42.22
N ASN A 48 -10.16 -25.19 42.06
CA ASN A 48 -10.80 -26.21 42.90
C ASN A 48 -12.18 -26.56 42.33
N LYS A 49 -12.17 -27.20 41.17
CA LYS A 49 -13.15 -28.24 40.85
C LYS A 49 -12.33 -29.42 40.39
N ALA A 50 -12.50 -30.58 41.02
CA ALA A 50 -12.04 -31.82 40.44
C ALA A 50 -12.60 -31.86 39.02
N ASP A 51 -11.72 -32.01 38.03
CA ASP A 51 -12.13 -32.18 36.65
C ASP A 51 -13.20 -33.28 36.61
N PRO A 52 -14.33 -33.08 35.90
CA PRO A 52 -15.13 -34.23 35.53
C PRO A 52 -14.19 -35.17 34.78
N GLU A 53 -14.09 -36.43 35.21
CA GLU A 53 -13.36 -37.45 34.44
C GLU A 53 -13.77 -37.32 32.97
N PRO A 54 -12.83 -37.12 32.03
CA PRO A 54 -13.18 -37.10 30.64
C PRO A 54 -13.64 -38.50 30.25
N ASP A 55 -14.95 -38.71 30.21
CA ASP A 55 -15.52 -39.78 29.42
C ASP A 55 -15.47 -39.34 27.95
N GLN A 56 -14.27 -39.36 27.38
CA GLN A 56 -14.05 -39.34 25.94
C GLN A 56 -12.84 -40.20 25.64
N GLN A 57 -13.11 -41.35 25.03
CA GLN A 57 -12.17 -42.12 24.24
C GLN A 57 -11.41 -41.13 23.33
N GLU A 58 -10.18 -40.74 23.71
CA GLU A 58 -9.32 -39.94 22.84
C GLU A 58 -9.14 -40.75 21.56
N SER A 59 -9.76 -40.30 20.47
CA SER A 59 -9.45 -40.79 19.14
C SER A 59 -7.97 -40.54 18.93
N LYS A 60 -7.21 -41.61 18.72
CA LYS A 60 -5.80 -41.48 18.37
C LYS A 60 -5.71 -40.76 17.02
N LEU A 61 -4.59 -40.11 16.71
CA LEU A 61 -4.38 -39.55 15.38
C LEU A 61 -4.57 -40.63 14.29
N ASP A 62 -4.25 -41.88 14.64
CA ASP A 62 -4.49 -43.10 13.86
C ASP A 62 -5.97 -43.35 13.49
N ASP A 63 -6.92 -42.76 14.22
CA ASP A 63 -8.35 -42.89 13.98
C ASP A 63 -8.90 -41.76 13.08
N ILE A 64 -8.08 -40.77 12.73
CA ILE A 64 -8.46 -39.67 11.83
C ILE A 64 -8.44 -40.19 10.38
N VAL A 65 -9.63 -40.25 9.78
CA VAL A 65 -9.79 -40.49 8.34
C VAL A 65 -9.92 -39.13 7.67
N VAL A 66 -8.84 -38.65 7.04
CA VAL A 66 -8.89 -37.44 6.21
C VAL A 66 -9.42 -37.81 4.83
N SER A 67 -10.40 -37.04 4.36
CA SER A 67 -10.98 -37.26 3.04
C SER A 67 -9.96 -37.05 1.94
N SER A 68 -10.09 -37.77 0.82
CA SER A 68 -9.15 -37.65 -0.29
C SER A 68 -9.21 -36.34 -1.04
N ASP A 69 -10.26 -35.56 -0.82
CA ASP A 69 -10.47 -34.21 -1.35
C ASP A 69 -10.13 -33.11 -0.34
N PHE A 70 -9.59 -33.45 0.84
CA PHE A 70 -9.13 -32.45 1.78
C PHE A 70 -7.92 -31.71 1.21
N ASN A 71 -8.04 -30.39 1.07
CA ASN A 71 -6.93 -29.55 0.65
C ASN A 71 -6.09 -29.16 1.88
N TRP A 72 -4.82 -29.57 1.88
CA TRP A 72 -3.84 -29.24 2.92
C TRP A 72 -3.16 -27.88 2.70
N GLU A 73 -3.41 -27.23 1.56
CA GLU A 73 -2.84 -25.93 1.24
C GLU A 73 -3.33 -24.85 2.21
N THR A 74 -2.38 -24.11 2.78
CA THR A 74 -2.64 -22.95 3.64
C THR A 74 -2.47 -21.63 2.90
N SER A 75 -1.89 -21.67 1.70
CA SER A 75 -1.78 -20.57 0.75
C SER A 75 -2.46 -20.91 -0.57
N SER A 76 -2.85 -19.89 -1.32
CA SER A 76 -3.41 -20.02 -2.67
C SER A 76 -2.67 -19.10 -3.63
N GLU A 77 -2.28 -19.64 -4.78
CA GLU A 77 -1.72 -18.85 -5.87
C GLU A 77 -2.80 -18.01 -6.55
N VAL A 78 -2.47 -16.73 -6.78
CA VAL A 78 -3.31 -15.73 -7.43
C VAL A 78 -2.66 -15.32 -8.74
N ASN A 79 -3.38 -15.47 -9.86
CA ASN A 79 -2.97 -14.91 -11.14
C ASN A 79 -3.42 -13.45 -11.19
N PHE A 80 -2.48 -12.53 -11.37
CA PHE A 80 -2.69 -11.11 -11.25
C PHE A 80 -2.40 -10.41 -12.58
N ALA A 81 -3.32 -9.57 -13.05
CA ALA A 81 -3.18 -8.83 -14.31
C ALA A 81 -3.75 -7.41 -14.19
N ILE A 82 -2.88 -6.42 -14.11
CA ILE A 82 -3.26 -5.01 -14.09
C ILE A 82 -2.97 -4.37 -15.43
N LYS A 83 -3.85 -3.46 -15.82
CA LYS A 83 -3.68 -2.58 -16.98
C LYS A 83 -3.79 -1.14 -16.50
N VAL A 84 -2.89 -0.26 -16.94
CA VAL A 84 -2.99 1.18 -16.72
C VAL A 84 -3.05 1.88 -18.08
N LEU A 85 -4.05 2.72 -18.24
CA LEU A 85 -4.33 3.45 -19.48
C LEU A 85 -4.48 4.94 -19.20
N ASP A 86 -4.04 5.77 -20.14
CA ASP A 86 -4.25 7.21 -20.11
C ASP A 86 -5.70 7.60 -20.53
N GLY A 87 -5.96 8.90 -20.64
CA GLY A 87 -7.24 9.44 -21.09
C GLY A 87 -7.62 9.13 -22.55
N GLU A 88 -6.73 8.53 -23.34
CA GLU A 88 -6.91 8.14 -24.75
C GLU A 88 -6.86 6.62 -24.98
N ASP A 89 -6.98 5.80 -23.92
CA ASP A 89 -6.81 4.33 -23.95
C ASP A 89 -5.41 3.88 -24.39
N LYS A 90 -4.39 4.74 -24.32
CA LYS A 90 -3.00 4.34 -24.55
C LYS A 90 -2.39 3.79 -23.27
N PRO A 91 -1.45 2.84 -23.36
CA PRO A 91 -0.76 2.32 -22.20
C PRO A 91 0.11 3.35 -21.47
N VAL A 92 0.05 3.35 -20.14
CA VAL A 92 1.01 4.10 -19.29
C VAL A 92 2.10 3.14 -18.81
N VAL A 93 3.35 3.43 -19.19
CA VAL A 93 4.53 2.58 -18.94
C VAL A 93 5.17 2.95 -17.60
N GLY A 94 5.75 1.97 -16.89
CA GLY A 94 6.56 2.24 -15.70
C GLY A 94 5.77 2.64 -14.45
N VAL A 95 4.46 2.37 -14.41
CA VAL A 95 3.62 2.66 -13.25
C VAL A 95 3.95 1.68 -12.13
N TYR A 96 4.66 2.14 -11.10
CA TYR A 96 4.97 1.36 -9.90
C TYR A 96 3.69 1.07 -9.10
N ILE A 97 3.50 -0.20 -8.75
CA ILE A 97 2.30 -0.73 -8.10
C ILE A 97 2.71 -1.55 -6.89
N GLU A 98 2.06 -1.24 -5.78
CA GLU A 98 2.12 -2.04 -4.56
C GLU A 98 0.79 -2.76 -4.34
N VAL A 99 0.87 -4.01 -3.93
CA VAL A 99 -0.29 -4.80 -3.52
C VAL A 99 -0.24 -5.04 -2.03
N TYR A 100 -1.34 -4.71 -1.34
CA TYR A 100 -1.48 -4.86 0.10
C TYR A 100 -2.50 -5.93 0.49
N ASP A 101 -2.25 -6.61 1.61
CA ASP A 101 -3.15 -7.59 2.23
C ASP A 101 -4.41 -6.96 2.84
N ARG A 102 -4.37 -5.66 3.14
CA ARG A 102 -5.49 -4.88 3.66
C ARG A 102 -5.39 -3.43 3.22
N ALA A 103 -6.42 -2.65 3.56
CA ALA A 103 -6.41 -1.23 3.25
C ALA A 103 -5.24 -0.57 3.97
N LEU A 104 -4.44 0.22 3.26
CA LEU A 104 -3.35 1.02 3.84
C LEU A 104 -3.85 2.02 4.90
N TYR A 105 -5.16 2.19 4.99
CA TYR A 105 -5.82 3.41 5.35
C TYR A 105 -7.13 3.07 6.07
N LEU A 106 -7.24 3.40 7.36
CA LEU A 106 -8.43 3.09 8.15
C LEU A 106 -9.66 3.89 7.65
N GLU A 107 -10.84 3.26 7.65
CA GLU A 107 -12.08 3.83 7.08
C GLU A 107 -12.67 5.03 7.87
N GLU A 108 -12.20 5.32 9.09
CA GLU A 108 -12.80 6.38 9.92
C GLU A 108 -12.34 7.78 9.48
N ILE A 109 -13.23 8.51 8.79
CA ILE A 109 -12.96 9.87 8.33
C ILE A 109 -13.15 10.87 9.49
N THR A 110 -12.06 11.31 10.12
CA THR A 110 -11.96 12.38 11.14
C THR A 110 -10.95 13.49 10.74
N GLU A 111 -10.75 14.52 11.57
CA GLU A 111 -9.68 15.53 11.37
C GLU A 111 -8.27 14.91 11.30
N THR A 112 -8.10 13.65 11.71
CA THR A 112 -6.85 12.89 11.61
C THR A 112 -6.92 11.78 10.57
N SER A 113 -7.71 11.93 9.50
CA SER A 113 -7.85 10.92 8.43
C SER A 113 -6.60 10.79 7.56
N GLY A 114 -5.46 10.54 8.16
CA GLY A 114 -4.24 10.08 7.52
C GLY A 114 -3.69 8.84 8.22
N ILE A 115 -4.43 8.22 9.17
CA ILE A 115 -3.93 7.04 9.89
C ILE A 115 -3.68 5.92 8.89
N ILE A 116 -2.39 5.63 8.70
CA ILE A 116 -1.88 4.45 8.01
C ILE A 116 -2.18 3.26 8.91
N ASP A 117 -2.81 2.23 8.35
CA ASP A 117 -2.89 0.95 9.03
C ASP A 117 -1.48 0.35 9.07
N SER A 118 -0.80 0.51 10.21
CA SER A 118 0.54 -0.04 10.43
C SER A 118 0.60 -1.57 10.32
N GLU A 119 -0.56 -2.23 10.33
CA GLU A 119 -0.66 -3.67 10.10
C GLU A 119 -0.79 -4.02 8.61
N ALA A 120 -0.98 -3.05 7.71
CA ALA A 120 -1.00 -3.31 6.27
C ALA A 120 0.38 -3.74 5.80
N LYS A 121 0.42 -4.85 5.04
CA LYS A 121 1.65 -5.46 4.53
C LYS A 121 1.61 -5.51 3.02
N ILE A 122 2.73 -5.11 2.42
CA ILE A 122 2.98 -5.29 0.99
C ILE A 122 3.21 -6.79 0.76
N ILE A 123 2.45 -7.35 -0.17
CA ILE A 123 2.56 -8.75 -0.62
C ILE A 123 3.19 -8.87 -2.02
N PHE A 124 3.23 -7.78 -2.78
CA PHE A 124 3.87 -7.73 -4.09
C PHE A 124 4.19 -6.28 -4.49
N LYS A 125 5.31 -6.09 -5.18
CA LYS A 125 5.75 -4.85 -5.84
C LYS A 125 6.10 -5.13 -7.30
N GLY A 126 5.77 -4.21 -8.19
CA GLY A 126 6.21 -4.25 -9.57
C GLY A 126 5.71 -3.08 -10.40
N SER A 127 6.13 -2.99 -11.66
CA SER A 127 5.75 -1.90 -12.57
C SER A 127 5.09 -2.40 -13.85
N THR A 128 4.38 -1.51 -14.53
CA THR A 128 3.77 -1.81 -15.82
C THR A 128 4.79 -1.86 -16.97
N ASP A 129 4.64 -2.86 -17.84
CA ASP A 129 5.46 -3.02 -19.04
C ASP A 129 5.17 -1.96 -20.12
N ASN A 130 5.80 -2.09 -21.29
CA ASN A 130 5.57 -1.21 -22.45
C ASN A 130 4.14 -1.26 -23.05
N LYS A 131 3.30 -2.20 -22.58
CA LYS A 131 1.87 -2.26 -22.87
C LYS A 131 1.07 -1.76 -21.68
N GLY A 132 1.66 -1.14 -20.67
CA GLY A 132 0.95 -0.69 -19.48
C GLY A 132 0.36 -1.87 -18.69
N GLU A 133 0.96 -3.06 -18.80
CA GLU A 133 0.50 -4.28 -18.15
C GLU A 133 1.47 -4.74 -17.06
N LEU A 134 0.94 -5.07 -15.89
CA LEU A 134 1.66 -5.82 -14.86
C LEU A 134 0.99 -7.18 -14.71
N LYS A 135 1.71 -8.25 -15.08
CA LYS A 135 1.21 -9.62 -15.01
C LYS A 135 2.17 -10.51 -14.23
N THR A 136 1.64 -11.14 -13.20
CA THR A 136 2.43 -12.02 -12.32
C THR A 136 1.53 -13.03 -11.61
N ASN A 137 2.15 -13.93 -10.86
CA ASN A 137 1.50 -14.75 -9.85
C ASN A 137 2.18 -14.53 -8.49
N PHE A 138 1.40 -14.55 -7.43
CA PHE A 138 1.91 -14.57 -6.06
C PHE A 138 0.98 -15.41 -5.18
N SER A 139 1.50 -15.85 -4.03
CA SER A 139 0.75 -16.66 -3.07
C SER A 139 0.22 -15.77 -1.96
N VAL A 140 -1.04 -15.98 -1.59
CA VAL A 140 -1.66 -15.34 -0.41
C VAL A 140 -2.18 -16.41 0.54
N ALA A 141 -2.33 -16.05 1.82
CA ALA A 141 -2.95 -16.94 2.79
C ALA A 141 -4.40 -17.25 2.40
N THR A 142 -4.84 -18.51 2.58
CA THR A 142 -6.20 -18.97 2.20
C THR A 142 -7.34 -18.30 2.97
N ASN A 143 -7.04 -17.64 4.09
CA ASN A 143 -7.97 -16.84 4.87
C ASN A 143 -8.00 -15.35 4.47
N LEU A 144 -7.25 -14.95 3.45
CA LEU A 144 -7.26 -13.59 2.92
C LEU A 144 -8.41 -13.40 1.93
N ASP A 145 -9.38 -12.54 2.28
CA ASP A 145 -10.58 -12.32 1.47
C ASP A 145 -10.41 -11.21 0.41
N THR A 146 -9.56 -10.22 0.67
CA THR A 146 -9.40 -9.03 -0.19
C THR A 146 -7.96 -8.58 -0.27
N ILE A 147 -7.59 -7.98 -1.40
CA ILE A 147 -6.35 -7.25 -1.59
C ILE A 147 -6.61 -5.83 -2.08
N PHE A 148 -5.63 -4.96 -1.93
CA PHE A 148 -5.67 -3.57 -2.35
C PHE A 148 -4.51 -3.31 -3.30
N ILE A 149 -4.81 -2.80 -4.48
CA ILE A 149 -3.83 -2.47 -5.52
C ILE A 149 -3.67 -0.96 -5.50
N CYS A 150 -2.46 -0.49 -5.26
CA CYS A 150 -2.14 0.92 -5.07
C CYS A 150 -1.06 1.33 -6.09
N PRO A 151 -1.46 1.88 -7.26
CA PRO A 151 -0.51 2.56 -8.13
C PRO A 151 0.06 3.80 -7.43
N LYS A 152 1.38 3.94 -7.42
CA LYS A 152 2.09 5.11 -6.89
C LYS A 152 2.42 6.05 -8.04
N TYR A 153 1.37 6.58 -8.66
CA TYR A 153 1.50 7.37 -9.88
C TYR A 153 0.38 8.40 -10.01
N LEU A 154 0.72 9.67 -9.95
CA LEU A 154 -0.19 10.78 -10.17
C LEU A 154 -0.78 10.71 -11.58
N GLY A 155 -2.05 11.12 -11.71
CA GLY A 155 -2.84 10.91 -12.94
C GLY A 155 -3.52 9.54 -13.07
N VAL A 156 -3.29 8.62 -12.12
CA VAL A 156 -3.97 7.31 -12.04
C VAL A 156 -4.86 7.27 -10.78
N GLU A 157 -5.93 6.46 -10.79
CA GLU A 157 -6.75 6.26 -9.58
C GLU A 157 -5.90 5.66 -8.45
N ARG A 158 -5.99 6.21 -7.24
CA ARG A 158 -5.14 5.86 -6.09
C ARG A 158 -5.17 4.39 -5.69
N MET A 159 -6.33 3.73 -5.81
CA MET A 159 -6.45 2.34 -5.38
C MET A 159 -7.61 1.57 -6.01
N ALA A 160 -7.46 0.25 -6.09
CA ALA A 160 -8.55 -0.69 -6.36
C ALA A 160 -8.61 -1.77 -5.28
N LYS A 161 -9.82 -2.04 -4.76
CA LYS A 161 -10.09 -3.14 -3.82
C LYS A 161 -10.63 -4.34 -4.59
N LEU A 162 -9.93 -5.47 -4.54
CA LEU A 162 -10.36 -6.72 -5.17
C LEU A 162 -10.63 -7.81 -4.14
N ILE A 163 -11.61 -8.67 -4.44
CA ILE A 163 -11.87 -9.90 -3.67
C ILE A 163 -10.90 -10.97 -4.19
N VAL A 164 -10.18 -11.62 -3.29
CA VAL A 164 -9.21 -12.67 -3.63
C VAL A 164 -9.91 -13.81 -4.37
N GLY A 165 -9.28 -14.22 -5.46
CA GLY A 165 -9.72 -15.32 -6.30
C GLY A 165 -8.58 -15.76 -7.20
N LYS A 166 -8.74 -16.89 -7.89
CA LYS A 166 -7.66 -17.48 -8.69
C LYS A 166 -7.14 -16.57 -9.81
N ASN A 167 -8.00 -15.72 -10.37
CA ASN A 167 -7.65 -14.76 -11.43
C ASN A 167 -8.19 -13.39 -11.04
N LEU A 168 -7.29 -12.43 -10.87
CA LEU A 168 -7.59 -11.04 -10.57
C LEU A 168 -7.15 -10.17 -11.74
N SER A 169 -8.06 -9.30 -12.17
CA SER A 169 -7.75 -8.33 -13.20
C SER A 169 -8.44 -7.01 -12.93
N TYR A 170 -7.72 -5.91 -13.13
CA TYR A 170 -8.27 -4.56 -13.03
C TYR A 170 -7.63 -3.64 -14.07
N THR A 171 -8.38 -2.66 -14.55
CA THR A 171 -7.88 -1.64 -15.47
C THR A 171 -8.08 -0.28 -14.82
N PHE A 172 -6.98 0.42 -14.60
CA PHE A 172 -6.98 1.82 -14.20
C PHE A 172 -7.03 2.73 -15.43
N GLY A 173 -7.76 3.84 -15.32
CA GLY A 173 -7.86 4.86 -16.36
C GLY A 173 -8.66 4.44 -17.59
N GLY A 174 -8.25 4.94 -18.77
CA GLY A 174 -8.92 4.70 -20.05
C GLY A 174 -10.04 5.70 -20.38
N ILE A 175 -10.47 5.71 -21.65
CA ILE A 175 -11.50 6.60 -22.19
C ILE A 175 -12.83 6.32 -21.48
N GLN A 176 -13.38 7.36 -20.87
CA GLN A 176 -14.70 7.31 -20.27
C GLN A 176 -15.74 7.88 -21.23
N ASN A 177 -16.71 7.05 -21.61
CA ASN A 177 -17.87 7.51 -22.38
C ASN A 177 -18.74 8.41 -21.49
N ILE A 178 -18.65 9.72 -21.64
CA ILE A 178 -19.54 10.67 -20.97
C ILE A 178 -20.98 10.38 -21.42
N VAL A 179 -21.75 9.68 -20.59
CA VAL A 179 -23.18 9.46 -20.82
C VAL A 179 -23.88 10.80 -20.61
N THR A 180 -24.12 11.51 -21.71
CA THR A 180 -24.91 12.75 -21.79
C THR A 180 -26.38 12.46 -21.47
N GLY A 181 -26.67 12.31 -20.18
CA GLY A 181 -28.00 11.97 -19.69
C GLY A 181 -28.10 11.94 -18.17
N ARG A 182 -27.44 12.86 -17.46
CA ARG A 182 -27.56 12.95 -15.99
C ARG A 182 -28.80 13.77 -15.60
N VAL A 183 -29.63 13.19 -14.73
CA VAL A 183 -30.76 13.88 -14.10
C VAL A 183 -30.20 14.97 -13.20
N THR A 184 -30.31 16.22 -13.62
CA THR A 184 -29.89 17.39 -12.83
C THR A 184 -30.76 17.51 -11.59
N LYS A 185 -30.23 17.12 -10.43
CA LYS A 185 -30.75 17.63 -9.16
C LYS A 185 -30.06 18.97 -8.95
N GLN A 186 -30.80 20.08 -9.11
CA GLN A 186 -30.29 21.39 -8.70
C GLN A 186 -30.07 21.37 -7.19
N LEU A 187 -28.84 21.13 -6.77
CA LEU A 187 -28.41 21.29 -5.40
C LEU A 187 -27.97 22.75 -5.25
N LYS A 188 -28.57 23.46 -4.29
CA LYS A 188 -28.17 24.84 -3.96
C LYS A 188 -26.97 24.78 -3.02
N SER A 189 -25.96 25.61 -3.30
CA SER A 189 -24.91 25.92 -2.32
C SER A 189 -25.54 26.49 -1.04
N ILE A 190 -25.07 26.02 0.11
CA ILE A 190 -25.31 26.66 1.43
C ILE A 190 -24.22 27.69 1.76
N SER A 191 -23.13 27.71 0.97
CA SER A 191 -22.06 28.73 1.06
C SER A 191 -22.51 30.05 0.41
N ALA A 192 -21.94 31.16 0.92
CA ALA A 192 -22.07 32.49 0.32
C ALA A 192 -21.19 32.67 -0.94
N ASP A 193 -20.36 31.68 -1.27
CA ASP A 193 -19.47 31.68 -2.43
C ASP A 193 -20.24 31.57 -3.75
N LEU A 194 -19.67 32.18 -4.79
CA LEU A 194 -20.17 32.10 -6.16
C LEU A 194 -19.86 30.72 -6.77
N THR A 195 -20.61 30.33 -7.79
CA THR A 195 -20.39 29.09 -8.56
C THR A 195 -20.48 29.40 -10.04
N LEU A 196 -19.62 28.79 -10.86
CA LEU A 196 -19.64 28.98 -12.33
C LEU A 196 -20.88 28.39 -13.00
N GLY A 197 -21.56 27.46 -12.34
CA GLY A 197 -22.78 26.85 -12.83
C GLY A 197 -23.29 25.76 -11.89
N THR A 198 -24.00 24.79 -12.45
CA THR A 198 -24.52 23.64 -11.70
C THR A 198 -23.59 22.43 -11.80
N TRP A 199 -23.81 21.44 -10.96
CA TRP A 199 -23.10 20.15 -10.94
C TRP A 199 -24.09 19.00 -10.77
N ASP A 200 -23.60 17.77 -10.86
CA ASP A 200 -24.40 16.56 -10.66
C ASP A 200 -24.41 16.04 -9.20
N ALA A 201 -24.94 14.84 -8.97
CA ALA A 201 -25.02 14.28 -7.61
C ALA A 201 -23.66 13.88 -7.00
N GLN A 202 -22.61 13.74 -7.82
CA GLN A 202 -21.26 13.41 -7.38
C GLN A 202 -20.39 14.66 -7.22
N GLY A 203 -20.91 15.85 -7.56
CA GLY A 203 -20.16 17.11 -7.51
C GLY A 203 -19.41 17.41 -8.81
N VAL A 204 -19.66 16.65 -9.89
CA VAL A 204 -19.02 16.89 -11.20
C VAL A 204 -19.65 18.11 -11.85
N PRO A 205 -18.88 19.15 -12.22
CA PRO A 205 -19.39 20.33 -12.90
C PRO A 205 -20.15 20.03 -14.20
N ASN A 206 -21.26 20.73 -14.46
CA ASN A 206 -21.94 20.72 -15.77
C ASN A 206 -21.34 21.75 -16.75
N TYR A 207 -20.22 22.36 -16.37
CA TYR A 207 -19.49 23.38 -17.12
C TYR A 207 -18.04 22.96 -17.37
N LEU A 208 -17.75 21.65 -17.36
CA LEU A 208 -16.51 21.14 -17.91
C LEU A 208 -16.43 21.49 -19.40
N GLU A 209 -15.22 21.74 -19.88
CA GLU A 209 -14.94 21.77 -21.31
C GLU A 209 -15.34 20.44 -21.95
N VAL A 210 -15.77 20.48 -23.21
CA VAL A 210 -16.26 19.30 -23.92
C VAL A 210 -15.15 18.26 -24.10
N GLU A 211 -13.95 18.75 -24.40
CA GLU A 211 -12.74 17.94 -24.53
C GLU A 211 -11.96 18.02 -23.22
N SER A 212 -11.56 16.86 -22.69
CA SER A 212 -10.58 16.79 -21.60
C SER A 212 -9.18 16.95 -22.18
N ASP A 213 -8.27 17.51 -21.40
CA ASP A 213 -6.87 17.51 -21.79
C ASP A 213 -6.31 16.09 -21.68
N VAL A 214 -5.35 15.78 -22.55
CA VAL A 214 -4.63 14.51 -22.57
C VAL A 214 -3.22 14.76 -22.07
N PHE A 215 -2.73 13.86 -21.22
CA PHE A 215 -1.41 13.92 -20.65
C PHE A 215 -0.50 12.98 -21.42
N ASP A 216 0.63 13.47 -21.91
CA ASP A 216 1.68 12.60 -22.44
C ASP A 216 2.54 12.03 -21.30
N ASP A 217 3.33 11.00 -21.63
CA ASP A 217 4.15 10.27 -20.66
C ASP A 217 5.22 11.18 -20.03
N GLU A 218 5.76 12.13 -20.79
CA GLU A 218 6.78 13.08 -20.31
C GLU A 218 6.20 14.05 -19.29
N PHE A 219 5.02 14.61 -19.56
CA PHE A 219 4.31 15.45 -18.59
C PHE A 219 3.99 14.70 -17.30
N LEU A 220 3.47 13.47 -17.38
CA LEU A 220 3.16 12.69 -16.16
C LEU A 220 4.42 12.32 -15.39
N ALA A 221 5.52 12.02 -16.09
CA ALA A 221 6.81 11.80 -15.48
C ALA A 221 7.30 13.04 -14.70
N ASP A 222 7.22 14.24 -15.28
CA ASP A 222 7.59 15.50 -14.61
C ASP A 222 6.69 15.80 -13.40
N VAL A 223 5.38 15.56 -13.53
CA VAL A 223 4.42 15.71 -12.41
C VAL A 223 4.77 14.78 -11.25
N ASN A 224 5.08 13.51 -11.53
CA ASN A 224 5.43 12.54 -10.49
C ASN A 224 6.81 12.81 -9.86
N ALA A 225 7.75 13.38 -10.63
CA ALA A 225 9.03 13.82 -10.07
C ALA A 225 8.88 15.07 -9.19
N SER A 226 7.98 15.98 -9.56
CA SER A 226 7.74 17.24 -8.84
C SER A 226 6.89 17.07 -7.58
N LEU A 227 5.87 16.20 -7.63
CA LEU A 227 4.91 15.98 -6.54
C LEU A 227 4.82 14.48 -6.17
N PRO A 228 5.95 13.84 -5.82
CA PRO A 228 6.00 12.40 -5.58
C PRO A 228 5.09 11.97 -4.42
N GLU A 229 4.33 10.90 -4.66
CA GLU A 229 3.44 10.28 -3.66
C GLU A 229 4.23 9.84 -2.41
N SER A 230 3.76 10.27 -1.23
CA SER A 230 4.32 9.93 0.09
C SER A 230 5.71 10.53 0.42
N ASP A 231 6.24 11.42 -0.41
CA ASP A 231 7.54 12.07 -0.20
C ASP A 231 7.37 13.53 0.24
N PRO A 232 7.73 13.88 1.49
CA PRO A 232 7.46 15.21 2.03
C PRO A 232 8.30 16.29 1.31
N LEU A 233 7.64 17.19 0.57
CA LEU A 233 8.30 18.26 -0.17
C LEU A 233 9.19 19.17 0.69
N PRO A 234 8.89 19.48 1.98
CA PRO A 234 9.81 20.22 2.82
C PRO A 234 11.19 19.57 3.00
N GLU A 235 11.30 18.26 2.77
CA GLU A 235 12.56 17.51 2.87
C GLU A 235 13.18 17.23 1.50
N THR A 236 12.37 16.86 0.51
CA THR A 236 12.81 16.45 -0.84
C THR A 236 12.95 17.63 -1.80
N HIS A 237 12.06 18.62 -1.71
CA HIS A 237 11.98 19.80 -2.59
C HIS A 237 11.86 21.11 -1.81
N PRO A 238 12.77 21.41 -0.86
CA PRO A 238 12.66 22.59 0.01
C PRO A 238 12.63 23.91 -0.77
N GLN A 239 13.14 23.94 -2.01
CA GLN A 239 13.07 25.10 -2.91
C GLN A 239 11.64 25.50 -3.27
N TYR A 240 10.68 24.58 -3.33
CA TYR A 240 9.27 24.90 -3.67
C TYR A 240 8.56 25.68 -2.55
N LEU A 241 9.06 25.61 -1.32
CA LEU A 241 8.55 26.31 -0.14
C LEU A 241 9.44 27.50 0.25
N ALA A 242 10.33 27.95 -0.63
CA ALA A 242 11.20 29.07 -0.35
C ALA A 242 10.42 30.38 -0.23
N ASN A 243 10.83 31.24 0.70
CA ASN A 243 10.20 32.54 0.88
C ASN A 243 10.47 33.42 -0.35
N GLY A 244 9.38 33.93 -0.95
CA GLY A 244 9.42 34.72 -2.17
C GLY A 244 8.77 34.01 -3.36
N ASN A 245 8.60 32.68 -3.28
CA ASN A 245 7.89 31.93 -4.32
C ASN A 245 6.45 32.43 -4.45
N GLU A 246 6.01 32.62 -5.69
CA GLU A 246 4.64 32.96 -6.02
C GLU A 246 3.78 31.70 -6.16
N THR A 247 2.60 31.72 -5.53
CA THR A 247 1.63 30.61 -5.55
C THR A 247 0.29 31.03 -6.17
N ASN A 248 0.19 32.26 -6.65
CA ASN A 248 -0.96 32.85 -7.33
C ASN A 248 -0.63 33.18 -8.80
N LEU A 249 -1.67 33.42 -9.60
CA LEU A 249 -1.49 33.84 -10.99
C LEU A 249 -1.53 35.36 -11.07
N ASN A 250 -0.38 35.99 -11.31
CA ASN A 250 -0.28 37.44 -11.50
C ASN A 250 -0.31 37.81 -12.98
N LEU A 251 -1.35 38.55 -13.40
CA LEU A 251 -1.54 38.92 -14.79
C LEU A 251 -0.97 40.31 -15.10
N ASP A 252 -0.15 40.41 -16.14
CA ASP A 252 0.31 41.69 -16.71
C ASP A 252 -0.35 42.05 -18.05
N GLU A 253 -1.10 41.11 -18.64
CA GLU A 253 -1.93 41.29 -19.83
C GLU A 253 -3.35 40.76 -19.61
N ASP A 254 -4.29 41.15 -20.48
CA ASP A 254 -5.64 40.57 -20.48
C ASP A 254 -5.55 39.09 -20.92
N ALA A 255 -6.15 38.17 -20.17
CA ALA A 255 -6.04 36.73 -20.45
C ALA A 255 -7.32 35.94 -20.18
N GLU A 256 -7.51 34.87 -20.92
CA GLU A 256 -8.41 33.78 -20.54
C GLU A 256 -7.61 32.70 -19.81
N LEU A 257 -8.20 32.03 -18.82
CA LEU A 257 -7.53 31.02 -18.02
C LEU A 257 -8.33 29.72 -17.98
N TRP A 258 -7.66 28.58 -17.82
CA TRP A 258 -8.24 27.26 -17.57
C TRP A 258 -7.51 26.51 -16.48
N VAL A 259 -8.21 25.64 -15.77
CA VAL A 259 -7.64 24.67 -14.82
C VAL A 259 -8.06 23.27 -15.22
N THR A 260 -7.10 22.35 -15.14
CA THR A 260 -7.26 20.95 -15.51
C THR A 260 -6.93 20.09 -14.30
N PHE A 261 -7.85 19.19 -13.94
CA PHE A 261 -7.65 18.22 -12.86
C PHE A 261 -6.67 17.12 -13.29
N ILE A 262 -5.66 16.85 -12.47
CA ILE A 262 -4.69 15.79 -12.69
C ILE A 262 -4.96 14.62 -11.75
N HIS A 263 -4.97 14.88 -10.43
CA HIS A 263 -4.96 13.83 -9.42
C HIS A 263 -5.65 14.23 -8.10
N GLU A 264 -6.14 13.22 -7.38
CA GLU A 264 -6.59 13.28 -5.98
C GLU A 264 -5.83 12.20 -5.19
N GLY A 265 -4.82 12.63 -4.43
CA GLY A 265 -4.16 11.84 -3.37
C GLY A 265 -4.96 11.86 -2.06
N ALA A 266 -5.85 12.83 -1.90
CA ALA A 266 -6.64 13.11 -0.71
C ALA A 266 -7.59 11.97 -0.31
N ARG A 267 -7.84 11.84 0.99
CA ARG A 267 -8.96 11.04 1.51
C ARG A 267 -10.20 11.86 1.77
N TRP A 268 -10.05 13.18 1.85
CA TRP A 268 -11.15 14.09 2.04
C TRP A 268 -11.76 14.50 0.71
N LYS A 269 -13.09 14.62 0.73
CA LYS A 269 -13.82 15.14 -0.41
C LYS A 269 -13.76 16.66 -0.36
N ASN A 270 -12.78 17.20 -1.07
CA ASN A 270 -12.43 18.61 -1.02
C ASN A 270 -13.20 19.42 -2.06
N VAL A 271 -13.31 20.73 -1.82
CA VAL A 271 -13.84 21.72 -2.78
C VAL A 271 -12.71 22.64 -3.20
N LEU A 272 -12.45 22.76 -4.51
CA LEU A 272 -11.51 23.75 -5.04
C LEU A 272 -12.27 25.01 -5.52
N GLY A 273 -11.74 26.17 -5.17
CA GLY A 273 -12.17 27.45 -5.72
C GLY A 273 -11.02 28.43 -5.91
N TYR A 274 -11.37 29.61 -6.43
CA TYR A 274 -10.44 30.74 -6.63
C TYR A 274 -11.08 32.06 -6.20
N TYR A 275 -10.24 33.07 -6.04
CA TYR A 275 -10.63 34.45 -5.86
C TYR A 275 -9.70 35.35 -6.68
N SER A 276 -10.17 36.55 -7.00
CA SER A 276 -9.38 37.51 -7.78
C SER A 276 -9.43 38.90 -7.19
N TYR A 277 -8.33 39.63 -7.29
CA TYR A 277 -8.21 41.01 -6.79
C TYR A 277 -7.24 41.82 -7.67
N PRO A 278 -7.31 43.17 -7.68
CA PRO A 278 -6.32 43.99 -8.34
C PRO A 278 -4.94 43.79 -7.69
N THR A 279 -3.91 43.48 -8.47
CA THR A 279 -2.56 43.11 -7.99
C THR A 279 -1.97 44.16 -7.03
N ASP A 280 -2.18 45.45 -7.32
CA ASP A 280 -1.70 46.57 -6.49
C ASP A 280 -2.54 46.81 -5.20
N ASN A 281 -3.61 46.05 -4.98
CA ASN A 281 -4.50 46.16 -3.83
C ASN A 281 -4.91 44.77 -3.30
N PRO A 282 -3.96 43.99 -2.76
CA PRO A 282 -4.23 42.66 -2.22
C PRO A 282 -5.12 42.72 -0.95
N PRO A 283 -5.94 41.67 -0.71
CA PRO A 283 -6.67 41.53 0.55
C PRO A 283 -5.69 41.41 1.73
N ALA A 284 -6.03 42.03 2.87
CA ALA A 284 -5.17 41.98 4.06
C ALA A 284 -5.40 40.73 4.91
N THR A 285 -6.59 40.14 4.81
CA THR A 285 -7.00 38.93 5.52
C THR A 285 -7.94 38.09 4.63
N ALA A 286 -8.11 36.81 4.96
CA ALA A 286 -9.07 35.94 4.28
C ALA A 286 -10.51 36.50 4.29
N ASP A 287 -10.90 37.19 5.36
CA ASP A 287 -12.23 37.81 5.50
C ASP A 287 -12.44 39.00 4.54
N ASP A 288 -11.36 39.60 4.02
CA ASP A 288 -11.43 40.68 3.04
C ASP A 288 -11.64 40.17 1.60
N ILE A 289 -11.50 38.86 1.38
CA ILE A 289 -11.72 38.24 0.07
C ILE A 289 -13.21 38.32 -0.26
N THR A 290 -13.52 38.88 -1.42
CA THR A 290 -14.87 38.94 -1.97
C THR A 290 -14.98 38.08 -3.22
N ASN A 291 -16.21 37.64 -3.54
CA ASN A 291 -16.50 36.90 -4.78
C ASN A 291 -15.68 35.61 -4.96
N LYS A 292 -15.36 34.91 -3.86
CA LYS A 292 -14.84 33.54 -3.90
C LYS A 292 -15.73 32.71 -4.82
N THR A 293 -15.13 32.02 -5.78
CA THR A 293 -15.81 31.28 -6.82
C THR A 293 -15.36 29.83 -6.80
N ILE A 294 -16.32 28.91 -6.65
CA ILE A 294 -16.07 27.46 -6.64
C ILE A 294 -15.94 26.95 -8.08
N ILE A 295 -14.88 26.19 -8.33
CA ILE A 295 -14.57 25.55 -9.61
C ILE A 295 -15.03 24.10 -9.58
N PHE A 296 -14.53 23.32 -8.62
CA PHE A 296 -14.85 21.91 -8.44
C PHE A 296 -15.56 21.73 -7.10
N PRO A 297 -16.90 21.50 -7.10
CA PRO A 297 -17.66 21.20 -5.90
C PRO A 297 -17.21 19.93 -5.18
N ASN A 298 -16.61 18.99 -5.90
CA ASN A 298 -15.99 17.80 -5.33
C ASN A 298 -14.77 17.44 -6.18
N VAL A 299 -13.58 17.47 -5.58
CA VAL A 299 -12.31 17.16 -6.24
C VAL A 299 -12.06 15.65 -6.34
N SER A 300 -12.99 14.81 -5.88
CA SER A 300 -12.75 13.38 -5.88
C SER A 300 -12.86 12.68 -7.24
N TYR A 301 -11.94 11.73 -7.47
CA TYR A 301 -11.97 10.78 -8.57
C TYR A 301 -13.30 10.00 -8.63
N LEU A 302 -13.62 9.49 -9.82
CA LEU A 302 -14.53 8.35 -9.93
C LEU A 302 -14.01 7.21 -9.02
N ASN A 303 -14.92 6.56 -8.28
CA ASN A 303 -14.61 5.54 -7.26
C ASN A 303 -13.91 6.06 -5.97
N GLY A 304 -13.27 7.23 -6.00
CA GLY A 304 -12.77 7.97 -4.82
C GLY A 304 -13.87 8.66 -4.00
N GLY A 305 -15.11 8.62 -4.49
CA GLY A 305 -16.27 9.23 -3.84
C GLY A 305 -16.77 10.51 -4.52
N GLY A 306 -16.19 10.83 -5.69
CA GLY A 306 -16.67 11.82 -6.65
C GLY A 306 -16.87 11.22 -8.03
N GLY A 307 -16.46 11.94 -9.05
CA GLY A 307 -16.66 11.56 -10.45
C GLY A 307 -15.77 12.33 -11.43
N LEU A 308 -14.70 12.94 -10.94
CA LEU A 308 -13.69 13.54 -11.79
C LEU A 308 -12.79 12.48 -12.42
N HIS A 309 -12.22 12.85 -13.56
CA HIS A 309 -11.21 12.11 -14.28
C HIS A 309 -10.07 13.05 -14.63
N SER A 310 -8.84 12.55 -14.58
CA SER A 310 -7.66 13.24 -15.07
C SER A 310 -7.92 13.82 -16.47
N GLY A 311 -7.57 15.08 -16.66
CA GLY A 311 -7.86 15.84 -17.88
C GLY A 311 -9.16 16.67 -17.85
N ASN A 312 -10.05 16.47 -16.86
CA ASN A 312 -11.24 17.31 -16.73
C ASN A 312 -10.87 18.79 -16.57
N LYS A 313 -11.31 19.60 -17.53
CA LYS A 313 -10.91 21.00 -17.70
C LYS A 313 -12.07 21.96 -17.47
N VAL A 314 -11.79 23.09 -16.83
CA VAL A 314 -12.75 24.18 -16.61
C VAL A 314 -12.11 25.51 -16.98
N GLN A 315 -12.83 26.35 -17.73
CA GLN A 315 -12.45 27.75 -17.93
C GLN A 315 -12.80 28.60 -16.70
N PHE A 316 -11.84 29.39 -16.21
CA PHE A 316 -12.11 30.42 -15.20
C PHE A 316 -13.02 31.52 -15.75
N LYS A 317 -13.72 32.22 -14.87
CA LYS A 317 -14.48 33.41 -15.24
C LYS A 317 -14.16 34.58 -14.32
N TYR A 318 -13.88 35.73 -14.89
CA TYR A 318 -13.73 36.95 -14.11
C TYR A 318 -15.12 37.44 -13.68
N TYR A 319 -15.33 37.66 -12.38
CA TYR A 319 -16.58 38.24 -11.89
C TYR A 319 -16.49 39.77 -11.95
N ASP A 320 -17.09 40.35 -12.98
CA ASP A 320 -17.16 41.80 -13.13
C ASP A 320 -18.18 42.36 -12.12
N THR A 321 -17.68 42.99 -11.06
CA THR A 321 -18.54 43.56 -10.00
C THR A 321 -19.38 44.76 -10.45
N GLU A 322 -18.99 45.45 -11.53
CA GLU A 322 -19.76 46.57 -12.08
C GLU A 322 -20.94 46.05 -12.90
N LEU A 323 -20.73 44.98 -13.66
CA LEU A 323 -21.78 44.31 -14.45
C LEU A 323 -22.63 43.35 -13.60
N GLY A 324 -22.07 42.81 -12.51
CA GLY A 324 -22.70 41.80 -11.67
C GLY A 324 -22.80 40.43 -12.36
N GLU A 325 -21.88 40.11 -13.27
CA GLU A 325 -21.88 38.87 -14.04
C GLU A 325 -20.46 38.36 -14.34
N PHE A 326 -20.38 37.09 -14.75
CA PHE A 326 -19.13 36.45 -15.15
C PHE A 326 -18.78 36.78 -16.62
N VAL A 327 -17.52 37.13 -16.87
CA VAL A 327 -16.92 37.30 -18.20
C VAL A 327 -15.71 36.38 -18.37
N ASN A 328 -15.30 36.13 -19.62
CA ASN A 328 -14.24 35.13 -19.90
C ASN A 328 -12.82 35.65 -19.66
N THR A 329 -12.60 36.94 -19.89
CA THR A 329 -11.27 37.55 -19.88
C THR A 329 -11.03 38.24 -18.54
N PHE A 330 -9.92 37.89 -17.91
CA PHE A 330 -9.39 38.58 -16.75
C PHE A 330 -8.58 39.79 -17.23
N PRO A 331 -8.78 40.98 -16.64
CA PRO A 331 -8.03 42.16 -17.04
C PRO A 331 -6.59 42.12 -16.52
N SER A 332 -5.67 42.73 -17.28
CA SER A 332 -4.30 43.03 -16.83
C SER A 332 -4.28 43.71 -15.45
N GLY A 333 -3.30 43.36 -14.62
CA GLY A 333 -3.18 43.84 -13.23
C GLY A 333 -4.15 43.13 -12.27
N THR A 334 -4.55 41.90 -12.61
CA THR A 334 -5.35 41.02 -11.74
C THR A 334 -4.47 39.91 -11.19
N THR A 335 -4.59 39.64 -9.89
CA THR A 335 -4.07 38.42 -9.27
C THR A 335 -5.21 37.45 -9.03
N VAL A 336 -4.99 36.17 -9.36
CA VAL A 336 -5.91 35.06 -9.08
C VAL A 336 -5.27 34.14 -8.04
N GLY A 337 -5.88 34.06 -6.86
CA GLY A 337 -5.49 33.14 -5.80
C GLY A 337 -6.47 31.98 -5.64
N TRP A 338 -6.06 30.99 -4.87
CA TRP A 338 -6.71 29.69 -4.74
C TRP A 338 -7.22 29.45 -3.34
N PHE A 339 -8.29 28.66 -3.20
CA PHE A 339 -8.66 28.10 -1.92
C PHE A 339 -9.15 26.66 -2.05
N LEU A 340 -8.77 25.84 -1.07
CA LEU A 340 -9.21 24.45 -0.92
C LEU A 340 -9.97 24.31 0.40
N VAL A 341 -11.22 23.85 0.35
CA VAL A 341 -12.01 23.56 1.56
C VAL A 341 -11.88 22.09 1.89
N GLY A 342 -11.15 21.79 2.96
CA GLY A 342 -10.94 20.44 3.49
C GLY A 342 -12.26 19.84 3.98
N MET A 343 -12.62 18.64 3.47
CA MET A 343 -13.95 18.04 3.66
C MET A 343 -15.12 18.95 3.24
N GLY A 344 -14.91 19.79 2.23
CA GLY A 344 -15.91 20.72 1.72
C GLY A 344 -17.13 20.06 1.04
N TRP A 345 -17.11 18.74 0.79
CA TRP A 345 -18.20 18.04 0.12
C TRP A 345 -18.83 16.89 0.93
N ALA A 346 -20.14 16.99 1.16
CA ALA A 346 -20.95 15.98 1.86
C ALA A 346 -22.21 15.57 1.07
N GLY A 347 -22.10 15.50 -0.26
CA GLY A 347 -23.25 15.40 -1.19
C GLY A 347 -23.87 16.76 -1.53
N GLU A 348 -23.37 17.82 -0.89
CA GLU A 348 -23.51 19.23 -1.19
C GLU A 348 -22.25 19.94 -0.70
N ILE A 349 -22.00 21.17 -1.18
CA ILE A 349 -20.91 22.01 -0.66
C ILE A 349 -21.24 22.39 0.78
N VAL A 350 -20.29 22.22 1.70
CA VAL A 350 -20.37 22.56 3.12
C VAL A 350 -19.16 23.41 3.54
N ASP A 351 -19.18 23.96 4.76
CA ASP A 351 -18.09 24.82 5.26
C ASP A 351 -16.77 24.06 5.50
N GLY A 352 -16.78 22.72 5.46
CA GLY A 352 -15.62 21.87 5.70
C GLY A 352 -15.10 21.93 7.14
N ILE A 353 -13.87 21.47 7.35
CA ILE A 353 -13.15 21.60 8.63
C ILE A 353 -12.38 22.94 8.65
N TYR A 354 -11.68 23.25 7.57
CA TYR A 354 -10.95 24.50 7.36
C TYR A 354 -10.79 24.79 5.86
N THR A 355 -10.30 25.99 5.57
CA THR A 355 -9.98 26.43 4.21
C THR A 355 -8.50 26.78 4.14
N HIS A 356 -7.79 26.16 3.21
CA HIS A 356 -6.41 26.49 2.85
C HIS A 356 -6.42 27.48 1.69
N TYR A 357 -5.61 28.52 1.79
CA TYR A 357 -5.43 29.54 0.75
C TYR A 357 -4.01 29.47 0.20
N SER A 358 -3.84 29.80 -1.08
CA SER A 358 -2.50 29.89 -1.69
C SER A 358 -1.64 30.99 -1.08
N ASP A 359 -2.24 32.11 -0.65
CA ASP A 359 -1.56 33.07 0.22
C ASP A 359 -1.44 32.48 1.63
N ALA A 360 -0.21 32.05 1.97
CA ALA A 360 0.10 31.45 3.26
C ALA A 360 -0.31 32.33 4.45
N ASN A 361 -0.32 33.66 4.31
CA ASN A 361 -0.68 34.56 5.42
C ASN A 361 -2.15 34.43 5.86
N PHE A 362 -3.00 33.79 5.05
CA PHE A 362 -4.40 33.54 5.37
C PHE A 362 -4.63 32.22 6.13
N ASN A 363 -3.61 31.36 6.23
CA ASN A 363 -3.69 30.06 6.89
C ASN A 363 -3.35 30.17 8.39
N ASN A 364 -3.99 29.34 9.21
CA ASN A 364 -4.14 29.58 10.66
C ASN A 364 -3.25 28.66 11.55
N GLU A 365 -2.18 28.11 11.01
CA GLU A 365 -1.14 27.40 11.76
C GLU A 365 -0.40 28.37 12.69
N SER A 366 0.03 27.89 13.86
CA SER A 366 0.78 28.73 14.80
C SER A 366 2.24 28.92 14.40
N ASN A 367 2.81 27.98 13.63
CA ASN A 367 4.12 28.12 13.00
C ASN A 367 3.93 28.62 11.57
N THR A 368 4.49 29.79 11.26
CA THR A 368 4.37 30.42 9.94
C THR A 368 5.02 29.61 8.82
N GLU A 369 6.01 28.76 9.14
CA GLU A 369 6.64 27.84 8.17
C GLU A 369 5.70 26.72 7.70
N LEU A 370 4.61 26.47 8.44
CA LEU A 370 3.60 25.45 8.16
C LEU A 370 2.34 26.02 7.51
N GLN A 371 2.32 27.33 7.22
CA GLN A 371 1.16 28.00 6.65
C GLN A 371 1.05 27.87 5.13
N GLN A 372 2.11 27.52 4.40
CA GLN A 372 2.02 27.24 2.98
C GLN A 372 1.45 25.83 2.76
N HIS A 373 0.33 25.76 2.03
CA HIS A 373 -0.44 24.55 1.69
C HIS A 373 -0.56 24.33 0.19
N THR A 374 0.15 25.13 -0.58
CA THR A 374 0.09 25.14 -2.03
C THR A 374 1.49 25.30 -2.59
N VAL A 375 1.78 24.57 -3.65
CA VAL A 375 2.93 24.80 -4.52
C VAL A 375 2.42 25.10 -5.93
N LEU A 376 3.08 26.05 -6.59
CA LEU A 376 2.83 26.39 -7.99
C LEU A 376 4.18 26.28 -8.69
N LEU A 377 4.26 25.45 -9.73
CA LEU A 377 5.47 25.15 -10.48
C LEU A 377 5.23 25.44 -11.96
N LYS A 378 6.24 25.93 -12.68
CA LYS A 378 6.11 26.24 -14.10
C LYS A 378 6.73 25.16 -14.98
N ASP A 379 6.06 24.91 -16.09
CA ASP A 379 6.60 24.20 -17.24
C ASP A 379 6.49 25.14 -18.44
N ASP A 380 7.57 25.90 -18.66
CA ASP A 380 7.64 26.89 -19.74
C ASP A 380 7.67 26.23 -21.14
N GLU A 381 8.08 24.96 -21.24
CA GLU A 381 8.06 24.22 -22.51
C GLU A 381 6.64 23.83 -22.91
N LYS A 382 5.83 23.41 -21.94
CA LYS A 382 4.43 23.05 -22.13
C LYS A 382 3.46 24.22 -21.92
N GLU A 383 3.97 25.42 -21.60
CA GLU A 383 3.22 26.65 -21.36
C GLU A 383 2.10 26.48 -20.30
N LEU A 384 2.42 25.83 -19.17
CA LEU A 384 1.49 25.54 -18.08
C LEU A 384 2.09 25.76 -16.69
N LEU A 385 1.22 25.83 -15.68
CA LEU A 385 1.59 25.97 -14.27
C LEU A 385 0.97 24.84 -13.43
N LEU A 386 1.79 23.91 -12.93
CA LEU A 386 1.39 22.80 -12.07
C LEU A 386 1.07 23.29 -10.65
N LEU A 387 -0.06 22.86 -10.11
CA LEU A 387 -0.62 23.29 -8.84
C LEU A 387 -0.85 22.06 -7.94
N GLY A 388 -0.09 21.98 -6.85
CA GLY A 388 -0.26 20.98 -5.80
C GLY A 388 -0.83 21.60 -4.51
N PHE A 389 -1.66 20.85 -3.81
CA PHE A 389 -2.21 21.23 -2.50
C PHE A 389 -1.99 20.14 -1.48
N GLU A 390 -1.73 20.56 -0.25
CA GLU A 390 -1.95 19.77 0.95
C GLU A 390 -3.36 20.09 1.49
N ASP A 391 -4.15 19.07 1.79
CA ASP A 391 -5.52 19.21 2.30
C ASP A 391 -5.63 19.11 3.81
N ILE A 392 -4.64 18.51 4.50
CA ILE A 392 -4.53 18.46 5.95
C ILE A 392 -3.60 19.57 6.44
N ARG A 393 -3.98 20.23 7.53
CA ARG A 393 -3.11 21.15 8.26
C ARG A 393 -1.72 20.53 8.55
N ARG A 394 -0.66 21.21 8.12
CA ARG A 394 0.74 20.75 8.23
C ARG A 394 1.29 20.71 9.66
N ASP A 395 0.55 21.24 10.64
CA ASP A 395 0.85 21.07 12.07
C ASP A 395 0.13 19.88 12.72
N VAL A 396 -0.56 19.04 11.93
CA VAL A 396 -1.20 17.79 12.34
C VAL A 396 -0.31 16.61 11.94
N GLY A 397 -0.03 15.69 12.87
CA GLY A 397 0.90 14.57 12.62
C GLY A 397 0.43 13.49 11.64
N SER A 398 -0.74 13.64 11.01
CA SER A 398 -1.24 12.75 9.95
C SER A 398 -1.14 13.37 8.55
N CYS A 399 -0.62 14.59 8.45
CA CYS A 399 -0.25 15.27 7.21
C CYS A 399 1.08 14.69 6.72
N ASP A 400 1.12 14.18 5.49
CA ASP A 400 2.31 13.62 4.85
C ASP A 400 3.15 14.69 4.14
N GLN A 401 2.61 15.89 3.90
CA GLN A 401 3.35 17.06 3.42
C GLN A 401 3.94 16.89 2.02
N ASP A 402 3.31 16.07 1.18
CA ASP A 402 3.73 15.83 -0.19
C ASP A 402 3.00 16.73 -1.22
N PHE A 403 1.98 17.49 -0.77
CA PHE A 403 1.23 18.46 -1.56
C PHE A 403 0.57 17.88 -2.82
N ASN A 404 0.31 16.56 -2.86
CA ASN A 404 -0.39 15.91 -3.96
C ASN A 404 -1.83 15.47 -3.62
N ASP A 405 -2.35 15.87 -2.45
CA ASP A 405 -3.72 15.59 -2.03
C ASP A 405 -4.73 15.99 -3.11
N THR A 406 -4.51 17.14 -3.74
CA THR A 406 -5.20 17.49 -4.98
C THR A 406 -4.24 18.19 -5.93
N VAL A 407 -4.18 17.72 -7.17
CA VAL A 407 -3.24 18.22 -8.19
C VAL A 407 -3.98 18.67 -9.43
N PHE A 408 -3.59 19.85 -9.92
CA PHE A 408 -4.13 20.49 -11.11
C PHE A 408 -3.00 21.11 -11.93
N TYR A 409 -3.28 21.56 -13.15
CA TYR A 409 -2.49 22.62 -13.75
C TYR A 409 -3.37 23.75 -14.26
N ALA A 410 -2.82 24.95 -14.32
CA ALA A 410 -3.43 26.11 -14.95
C ALA A 410 -2.77 26.40 -16.31
N THR A 411 -3.58 26.85 -17.27
CA THR A 411 -3.11 27.37 -18.57
C THR A 411 -3.75 28.71 -18.85
N THR A 412 -3.08 29.56 -19.61
CA THR A 412 -3.55 30.90 -19.96
C THR A 412 -3.39 31.20 -21.44
N ALA A 413 -4.24 32.09 -21.96
CA ALA A 413 -4.17 32.57 -23.34
C ALA A 413 -4.14 34.10 -23.35
N PRO A 414 -2.99 34.74 -23.66
CA PRO A 414 -1.68 34.12 -23.94
C PRO A 414 -0.97 33.62 -22.66
N TYR A 415 -0.06 32.64 -22.79
CA TYR A 415 0.79 32.17 -21.67
C TYR A 415 1.61 33.31 -21.07
N THR A 416 2.12 34.18 -21.94
CA THR A 416 2.91 35.37 -21.57
C THR A 416 2.17 36.39 -20.72
N ALA A 417 0.87 36.25 -20.50
CA ALA A 417 0.12 37.11 -19.60
C ALA A 417 0.41 36.84 -18.13
N ILE A 418 1.03 35.71 -17.78
CA ILE A 418 1.41 35.39 -16.40
C ILE A 418 2.87 35.73 -16.15
N ILE A 419 3.12 36.41 -15.03
CA ILE A 419 4.47 36.64 -14.51
C ILE A 419 4.95 35.35 -13.83
N THR A 420 6.03 34.74 -14.35
CA THR A 420 6.58 33.46 -13.88
C THR A 420 7.99 33.57 -13.28
N ASP A 421 8.47 34.80 -13.03
CA ASP A 421 9.84 35.08 -12.55
C ASP A 421 10.12 34.43 -11.18
N ASP A 422 9.13 34.42 -10.30
CA ASP A 422 9.22 33.92 -8.91
C ASP A 422 8.48 32.56 -8.75
N ILE A 423 8.30 31.80 -9.84
CA ILE A 423 7.71 30.46 -9.84
C ILE A 423 8.81 29.45 -10.17
N GLU A 424 8.97 28.43 -9.31
CA GLU A 424 9.96 27.36 -9.48
C GLU A 424 9.60 26.45 -10.66
N GLU A 425 10.60 25.85 -11.31
CA GLU A 425 10.39 24.91 -12.41
C GLU A 425 9.92 23.54 -11.89
N VAL A 426 9.19 22.80 -12.73
CA VAL A 426 8.92 21.37 -12.50
C VAL A 426 10.23 20.57 -12.55
N ASP A 427 10.29 19.52 -11.75
CA ASP A 427 11.41 18.58 -11.73
C ASP A 427 11.21 17.47 -12.77
N THR A 428 12.31 16.86 -13.21
CA THR A 428 12.33 15.70 -14.11
C THR A 428 12.77 14.45 -13.34
N PRO A 429 12.24 13.24 -13.65
CA PRO A 429 12.60 12.03 -12.92
C PRO A 429 14.10 11.75 -12.90
N GLN A 430 14.58 11.20 -11.79
CA GLN A 430 15.93 10.65 -11.66
C GLN A 430 15.86 9.13 -11.75
N ASP A 431 16.75 8.57 -12.57
CA ASP A 431 16.99 7.13 -12.77
C ASP A 431 18.51 6.98 -12.93
N ALA A 432 19.18 6.64 -11.83
CA ALA A 432 20.62 6.71 -11.72
C ALA A 432 21.36 5.60 -12.48
N ASP A 433 20.72 4.45 -12.71
CA ASP A 433 21.31 3.33 -13.44
C ASP A 433 20.72 3.09 -14.85
N GLY A 434 19.60 3.75 -15.17
CA GLY A 434 18.99 3.77 -16.49
C GLY A 434 18.17 2.52 -16.80
N ASP A 435 17.66 1.81 -15.78
CA ASP A 435 16.85 0.60 -15.96
C ASP A 435 15.37 0.89 -16.27
N GLY A 436 14.96 2.16 -16.16
CA GLY A 436 13.60 2.63 -16.43
C GLY A 436 12.71 2.72 -15.19
N VAL A 437 13.24 2.48 -13.99
CA VAL A 437 12.59 2.72 -12.70
C VAL A 437 13.21 3.96 -12.06
N THR A 438 12.39 4.86 -11.56
CA THR A 438 12.90 6.06 -10.88
C THR A 438 13.53 5.70 -9.53
N ASP A 439 14.58 6.40 -9.12
CA ASP A 439 15.31 6.16 -7.86
C ASP A 439 14.40 6.06 -6.62
N GLN A 440 13.25 6.74 -6.62
CA GLN A 440 12.27 6.69 -5.54
C GLN A 440 11.61 5.32 -5.36
N PHE A 441 11.39 4.60 -6.46
CA PHE A 441 10.66 3.32 -6.51
C PHE A 441 11.56 2.13 -6.83
N ASP A 442 12.86 2.37 -6.92
CA ASP A 442 13.88 1.35 -7.13
C ASP A 442 14.50 0.96 -5.78
N ASP A 443 14.35 -0.31 -5.38
CA ASP A 443 15.00 -0.86 -4.18
C ASP A 443 16.55 -0.98 -4.39
N TYR A 444 17.04 -0.81 -5.63
CA TYR A 444 18.42 -0.99 -6.11
C TYR A 444 18.90 0.10 -7.10
N PRO A 445 18.80 1.42 -6.79
CA PRO A 445 18.98 2.54 -7.73
C PRO A 445 20.39 2.72 -8.35
N GLU A 446 21.34 1.84 -8.05
CA GLU A 446 22.68 1.86 -8.62
C GLU A 446 23.01 0.56 -9.38
N ASN A 447 22.02 -0.32 -9.62
CA ASN A 447 22.21 -1.64 -10.19
C ASN A 447 21.12 -2.01 -11.22
N PRO A 448 21.40 -1.85 -12.52
CA PRO A 448 20.39 -1.91 -13.58
C PRO A 448 19.83 -3.31 -13.89
N ASP A 449 20.28 -4.32 -13.13
CA ASP A 449 19.80 -5.70 -13.24
C ASP A 449 18.76 -6.05 -12.15
N LEU A 450 18.54 -5.19 -11.15
CA LEU A 450 17.63 -5.40 -10.01
C LEU A 450 16.79 -4.13 -9.79
N ALA A 451 15.53 -4.28 -9.37
CA ALA A 451 14.63 -3.15 -9.13
C ALA A 451 13.73 -3.34 -7.90
N TYR A 452 13.19 -4.54 -7.65
CA TYR A 452 12.18 -4.75 -6.61
C TYR A 452 12.47 -5.94 -5.69
N ASP A 453 12.28 -5.73 -4.40
CA ASP A 453 12.21 -6.77 -3.38
C ASP A 453 10.77 -7.31 -3.21
N ASN A 454 10.56 -8.60 -3.44
CA ASN A 454 9.29 -9.29 -3.23
C ASN A 454 9.41 -10.38 -2.15
N TYR A 455 9.06 -10.02 -0.91
CA TYR A 455 9.13 -10.92 0.25
C TYR A 455 7.90 -11.84 0.36
N TYR A 456 8.14 -13.09 0.76
CA TYR A 456 7.11 -14.03 1.18
C TYR A 456 7.46 -14.67 2.53
N PRO A 457 6.57 -14.64 3.54
CA PRO A 457 5.19 -14.13 3.46
C PRO A 457 5.07 -12.60 3.34
N GLU A 458 5.93 -11.85 4.05
CA GLU A 458 6.11 -10.41 3.90
C GLU A 458 7.45 -10.00 4.54
N GLN A 459 7.92 -8.78 4.31
CA GLN A 459 9.19 -8.32 4.86
C GLN A 459 9.21 -8.38 6.40
N GLY A 460 10.24 -9.04 6.95
CA GLY A 460 10.44 -9.14 8.40
C GLY A 460 9.55 -10.17 9.13
N SER A 461 8.70 -10.90 8.40
CA SER A 461 7.86 -11.97 8.95
C SER A 461 8.27 -13.34 8.44
N PHE A 462 7.94 -14.38 9.18
CA PHE A 462 8.29 -15.75 8.85
C PHE A 462 7.06 -16.65 8.84
N ASN A 463 7.01 -17.56 7.88
CA ASN A 463 6.15 -18.74 7.95
C ASN A 463 6.93 -19.91 8.55
N THR A 464 6.24 -20.85 9.19
CA THR A 464 6.87 -22.02 9.83
C THR A 464 6.54 -23.31 9.08
N LEU A 465 7.57 -24.10 8.81
CA LEU A 465 7.49 -25.48 8.36
C LEU A 465 7.74 -26.42 9.55
N VAL A 466 6.97 -27.50 9.61
CA VAL A 466 7.10 -28.55 10.64
C VAL A 466 7.14 -29.91 9.97
N PHE A 467 8.09 -30.76 10.38
CA PHE A 467 8.29 -32.09 9.82
C PHE A 467 8.31 -33.17 10.90
N GLU A 468 7.92 -34.37 10.48
CA GLU A 468 8.25 -35.64 11.13
C GLU A 468 9.37 -36.33 10.32
N ASP A 469 10.20 -37.16 10.94
CA ASP A 469 11.39 -37.75 10.31
C ASP A 469 11.40 -39.28 10.20
N LEU A 470 10.39 -39.95 10.76
CA LEU A 470 10.34 -41.41 10.82
C LEU A 470 9.80 -42.09 9.55
N TRP A 471 9.52 -41.34 8.48
CA TRP A 471 9.09 -41.90 7.20
C TRP A 471 10.08 -42.99 6.68
N PRO A 472 9.59 -44.13 6.17
CA PRO A 472 8.20 -44.45 5.83
C PRO A 472 7.34 -44.92 7.02
N HIS A 473 7.92 -45.08 8.21
CA HIS A 473 7.20 -45.52 9.40
C HIS A 473 6.39 -44.38 10.04
N LYS A 474 5.46 -44.76 10.93
CA LYS A 474 4.74 -43.78 11.75
C LYS A 474 5.69 -43.13 12.74
N GLY A 475 5.61 -41.81 12.85
CA GLY A 475 6.20 -41.05 13.95
C GLY A 475 5.33 -41.05 15.20
N ASP A 476 5.69 -40.20 16.16
CA ASP A 476 4.90 -39.94 17.37
C ASP A 476 3.94 -38.74 17.23
N TYR A 477 3.96 -38.07 16.06
CA TYR A 477 3.00 -37.06 15.62
C TYR A 477 2.97 -35.80 16.48
N ASP A 478 4.07 -35.45 17.12
CA ASP A 478 4.19 -34.18 17.82
C ASP A 478 4.61 -33.02 16.88
N PHE A 479 4.91 -33.34 15.62
CA PHE A 479 5.29 -32.46 14.52
C PHE A 479 6.39 -31.48 14.89
N ASN A 480 7.40 -31.94 15.61
CA ASN A 480 8.53 -31.11 15.99
C ASN A 480 9.92 -31.69 15.73
N ASP A 481 10.02 -32.83 15.01
CA ASP A 481 11.30 -33.46 14.63
C ASP A 481 12.23 -32.45 13.94
N LEU A 482 11.68 -31.60 13.08
CA LEU A 482 12.33 -30.39 12.58
C LEU A 482 11.32 -29.25 12.42
N VAL A 483 11.63 -28.10 13.01
CA VAL A 483 10.84 -26.87 12.88
C VAL A 483 11.70 -25.77 12.26
N VAL A 484 11.29 -25.26 11.09
CA VAL A 484 12.04 -24.26 10.32
C VAL A 484 11.15 -23.07 10.00
N ASP A 485 11.51 -21.89 10.49
CA ASP A 485 10.94 -20.64 10.00
C ASP A 485 11.62 -20.25 8.69
N TYR A 486 10.89 -19.69 7.73
CA TYR A 486 11.43 -19.19 6.47
C TYR A 486 10.81 -17.85 6.05
N ASN A 487 11.63 -17.06 5.38
CA ASN A 487 11.26 -15.87 4.62
C ASN A 487 12.09 -15.87 3.33
N PHE A 488 11.46 -15.70 2.18
CA PHE A 488 12.16 -15.60 0.90
C PHE A 488 11.86 -14.26 0.24
N ASN A 489 12.89 -13.58 -0.22
CA ASN A 489 12.83 -12.39 -1.05
C ASN A 489 13.14 -12.79 -2.50
N GLN A 490 12.16 -12.67 -3.40
CA GLN A 490 12.35 -12.80 -4.84
C GLN A 490 12.71 -11.41 -5.39
N ILE A 491 13.98 -11.22 -5.75
CA ILE A 491 14.49 -9.94 -6.25
C ILE A 491 14.33 -9.92 -7.77
N THR A 492 13.58 -8.94 -8.29
CA THR A 492 13.28 -8.81 -9.72
C THR A 492 13.94 -7.59 -10.34
N ASN A 493 14.16 -7.60 -11.66
CA ASN A 493 14.51 -6.40 -12.44
C ASN A 493 13.28 -5.51 -12.74
N ALA A 494 13.49 -4.40 -13.46
CA ALA A 494 12.43 -3.50 -13.92
C ALA A 494 11.31 -4.18 -14.74
N ASP A 495 11.62 -5.27 -15.46
CA ASP A 495 10.63 -6.07 -16.22
C ASP A 495 9.84 -7.06 -15.34
N ASN A 496 10.02 -7.03 -14.01
CA ASN A 496 9.42 -7.95 -13.04
C ASN A 496 9.86 -9.42 -13.20
N LEU A 497 11.06 -9.67 -13.73
CA LEU A 497 11.65 -11.00 -13.84
C LEU A 497 12.66 -11.25 -12.72
N ILE A 498 12.63 -12.43 -12.11
CA ILE A 498 13.48 -12.82 -10.99
C ILE A 498 14.94 -12.93 -11.46
N ALA A 499 15.81 -12.13 -10.84
CA ALA A 499 17.25 -12.15 -11.04
C ALA A 499 17.98 -12.93 -9.93
N ARG A 500 17.43 -12.90 -8.72
CA ARG A 500 18.01 -13.53 -7.52
C ARG A 500 16.92 -13.88 -6.51
N VAL A 501 17.16 -14.88 -5.69
CA VAL A 501 16.37 -15.12 -4.49
C VAL A 501 17.27 -15.17 -3.26
N ASP A 502 16.85 -14.44 -2.23
CA ASP A 502 17.43 -14.50 -0.89
C ASP A 502 16.48 -15.18 0.07
N GLY A 503 16.93 -16.22 0.76
CA GLY A 503 16.18 -16.93 1.79
C GLY A 503 16.81 -16.76 3.15
N THR A 504 16.05 -16.29 4.13
CA THR A 504 16.41 -16.34 5.56
C THR A 504 15.64 -17.48 6.21
N LEU A 505 16.36 -18.46 6.75
CA LEU A 505 15.79 -19.63 7.42
C LEU A 505 16.28 -19.74 8.86
N VAL A 506 15.41 -20.19 9.75
CA VAL A 506 15.73 -20.33 11.18
C VAL A 506 15.29 -21.69 11.69
N VAL A 507 16.24 -22.52 12.13
CA VAL A 507 15.93 -23.80 12.78
C VAL A 507 15.48 -23.50 14.22
N LYS A 508 14.18 -23.62 14.48
CA LYS A 508 13.56 -23.25 15.76
C LYS A 508 13.66 -24.34 16.80
N ALA A 509 13.49 -25.59 16.37
CA ALA A 509 13.53 -26.76 17.21
C ALA A 509 13.97 -27.99 16.42
N ILE A 510 14.54 -28.95 17.15
CA ILE A 510 14.88 -30.28 16.67
C ILE A 510 14.32 -31.23 17.73
N GLY A 511 13.23 -31.91 17.39
CA GLY A 511 12.51 -32.86 18.23
C GLY A 511 12.98 -34.29 18.15
N ALA A 512 13.98 -34.56 17.30
CA ALA A 512 14.39 -35.91 16.98
C ALA A 512 15.84 -36.21 17.33
N GLY A 513 16.13 -37.51 17.41
CA GLY A 513 17.49 -38.03 17.55
C GLY A 513 18.22 -38.21 16.21
N PHE A 514 17.52 -38.13 15.07
CA PHE A 514 18.14 -38.23 13.75
C PHE A 514 18.87 -36.94 13.36
N HIS A 515 19.96 -37.11 12.63
CA HIS A 515 20.67 -35.99 12.01
C HIS A 515 20.00 -35.65 10.68
N ASN A 516 19.02 -34.76 10.75
CA ASN A 516 18.18 -34.41 9.59
C ASN A 516 18.78 -33.26 8.78
N GLY A 517 18.79 -33.40 7.45
CA GLY A 517 19.07 -32.31 6.51
C GLY A 517 17.78 -31.63 6.04
N PHE A 518 17.91 -30.49 5.35
CA PHE A 518 16.78 -29.75 4.78
C PHE A 518 17.15 -29.17 3.41
N GLY A 519 16.24 -29.33 2.44
CA GLY A 519 16.40 -28.83 1.09
C GLY A 519 15.11 -28.30 0.50
N ILE A 520 15.25 -27.60 -0.62
CA ILE A 520 14.15 -27.11 -1.46
C ILE A 520 14.37 -27.57 -2.91
N GLU A 521 13.29 -27.92 -3.59
CA GLU A 521 13.30 -28.22 -5.02
C GLU A 521 12.56 -27.11 -5.78
N LEU A 522 13.25 -26.52 -6.76
CA LEU A 522 12.72 -25.48 -7.62
C LEU A 522 12.20 -26.09 -8.93
N PRO A 523 11.08 -25.61 -9.51
CA PRO A 523 10.49 -26.14 -10.73
C PRO A 523 11.23 -25.73 -12.02
N ILE A 524 12.55 -25.63 -11.95
CA ILE A 524 13.44 -25.17 -13.03
C ILE A 524 14.62 -26.13 -13.18
N LEU A 525 15.32 -26.06 -14.32
CA LEU A 525 16.52 -26.88 -14.54
C LEU A 525 17.70 -26.39 -13.67
N PRO A 526 18.56 -27.29 -13.17
CA PRO A 526 19.76 -26.93 -12.39
C PRO A 526 20.66 -25.89 -13.08
N VAL A 527 20.77 -25.95 -14.42
CA VAL A 527 21.60 -25.04 -15.21
C VAL A 527 21.06 -23.60 -15.25
N ALA A 528 19.80 -23.37 -14.85
CA ALA A 528 19.24 -22.03 -14.71
C ALA A 528 19.85 -21.29 -13.50
N ILE A 529 20.37 -22.01 -12.50
CA ILE A 529 21.05 -21.42 -11.36
C ILE A 529 22.52 -21.16 -11.71
N ASN A 530 22.95 -19.90 -11.57
CA ASN A 530 24.34 -19.50 -11.75
C ASN A 530 25.20 -19.84 -10.50
N SER A 531 24.67 -19.54 -9.32
CA SER A 531 25.35 -19.75 -8.05
C SER A 531 24.37 -19.95 -6.90
N VAL A 532 24.76 -20.77 -5.93
CA VAL A 532 24.16 -20.89 -4.60
C VAL A 532 25.24 -20.57 -3.57
N THR A 533 24.91 -19.74 -2.59
CA THR A 533 25.80 -19.37 -1.48
C THR A 533 25.07 -19.37 -0.15
N GLY A 534 25.81 -19.46 0.96
CA GLY A 534 25.26 -19.38 2.31
C GLY A 534 24.71 -20.69 2.88
N ASN A 535 24.67 -21.77 2.09
CA ASN A 535 24.30 -23.10 2.55
C ASN A 535 25.33 -23.73 3.50
N SER A 536 24.87 -24.65 4.36
CA SER A 536 25.68 -25.35 5.36
C SER A 536 25.77 -26.85 5.04
N ILE A 537 26.73 -27.22 4.18
CA ILE A 537 26.98 -28.61 3.77
C ILE A 537 28.38 -29.02 4.26
N ILE A 538 28.44 -29.86 5.30
CA ILE A 538 29.67 -30.27 6.01
C ILE A 538 29.91 -31.79 5.91
N LYS A 539 28.85 -32.59 5.85
CA LYS A 539 28.84 -34.04 5.73
C LYS A 539 29.05 -34.48 4.28
N SER A 540 29.40 -35.75 4.10
CA SER A 540 29.79 -36.29 2.79
C SER A 540 28.67 -36.97 2.01
N TYR A 541 27.43 -36.94 2.50
CA TYR A 541 26.31 -37.67 1.87
C TYR A 541 25.56 -36.83 0.81
N ILE A 542 25.82 -35.51 0.78
CA ILE A 542 25.34 -34.59 -0.25
C ILE A 542 26.47 -34.32 -1.24
N THR A 543 26.14 -34.30 -2.53
CA THR A 543 27.09 -33.93 -3.60
C THR A 543 26.49 -32.82 -4.45
N THR A 544 27.17 -31.68 -4.52
CA THR A 544 26.78 -30.54 -5.34
C THR A 544 27.65 -30.42 -6.60
N VAL A 545 27.11 -29.77 -7.62
CA VAL A 545 27.85 -29.31 -8.80
C VAL A 545 28.39 -27.89 -8.59
N ALA A 546 29.12 -27.35 -9.56
CA ALA A 546 29.88 -26.10 -9.41
C ALA A 546 29.02 -24.86 -9.09
N ASN A 547 27.77 -24.80 -9.57
CA ASN A 547 26.82 -23.73 -9.24
C ASN A 547 26.14 -23.93 -7.88
N GLY A 548 26.44 -25.02 -7.15
CA GLY A 548 25.92 -25.29 -5.81
C GLY A 548 24.62 -26.08 -5.74
N THR A 549 23.97 -26.39 -6.87
CA THR A 549 22.81 -27.30 -6.88
C THR A 549 23.23 -28.76 -6.65
N GLU A 550 22.33 -29.59 -6.14
CA GLU A 550 22.56 -31.02 -5.98
C GLU A 550 22.69 -31.74 -7.34
N THR A 551 23.58 -32.74 -7.41
CA THR A 551 23.90 -33.44 -8.65
C THR A 551 22.89 -34.53 -9.01
N GLY A 552 22.66 -34.75 -10.31
CA GLY A 552 21.93 -35.92 -10.81
C GLY A 552 20.40 -35.80 -10.80
N LEU A 553 19.87 -34.58 -10.69
CA LEU A 553 18.43 -34.28 -10.66
C LEU A 553 18.00 -33.49 -11.91
N ASP A 554 16.76 -33.69 -12.34
CA ASP A 554 16.18 -32.97 -13.48
C ASP A 554 15.80 -31.53 -13.12
N ASN A 555 15.35 -31.32 -11.88
CA ASN A 555 15.04 -30.03 -11.29
C ASN A 555 16.19 -29.53 -10.40
N ALA A 556 16.30 -28.21 -10.26
CA ALA A 556 17.27 -27.58 -9.38
C ALA A 556 16.90 -27.86 -7.92
N VAL A 557 17.77 -28.59 -7.22
CA VAL A 557 17.64 -28.82 -5.77
C VAL A 557 18.76 -28.10 -5.04
N ILE A 558 18.36 -27.34 -4.02
CA ILE A 558 19.26 -26.58 -3.15
C ILE A 558 19.16 -27.16 -1.75
N ILE A 559 20.25 -27.77 -1.28
CA ILE A 559 20.35 -28.21 0.11
C ILE A 559 20.78 -27.01 0.96
N ILE A 560 19.91 -26.57 1.86
CA ILE A 560 20.13 -25.43 2.75
C ILE A 560 21.10 -25.82 3.86
N PHE A 561 20.85 -26.96 4.52
CA PHE A 561 21.76 -27.56 5.47
C PHE A 561 21.67 -29.08 5.47
N ASP A 562 22.78 -29.75 5.75
CA ASP A 562 22.85 -31.21 5.73
C ASP A 562 22.76 -31.87 7.12
N ASP A 563 22.73 -31.09 8.19
CA ASP A 563 22.52 -31.57 9.56
C ASP A 563 22.02 -30.40 10.42
N ALA A 564 20.76 -30.48 10.87
CA ALA A 564 20.13 -29.45 11.69
C ALA A 564 20.94 -29.14 12.96
N PHE A 565 21.66 -30.13 13.52
CA PHE A 565 22.51 -29.92 14.70
C PHE A 565 23.77 -29.08 14.41
N ASN A 566 24.16 -28.91 13.14
CA ASN A 566 25.22 -27.95 12.79
C ASN A 566 24.72 -26.50 12.93
N ILE A 567 23.41 -26.28 12.83
CA ILE A 567 22.76 -24.96 12.86
C ILE A 567 22.30 -24.62 14.27
N LEU A 568 21.63 -25.57 14.92
CA LEU A 568 21.10 -25.47 16.28
C LEU A 568 21.67 -26.58 17.16
N PRO A 569 22.90 -26.42 17.70
CA PRO A 569 23.55 -27.46 18.48
C PRO A 569 22.78 -27.81 19.75
N HIS A 570 22.77 -29.10 20.11
CA HIS A 570 22.12 -29.56 21.32
C HIS A 570 22.79 -28.97 22.59
N PRO A 571 22.04 -28.42 23.56
CA PRO A 571 22.60 -27.71 24.72
C PRO A 571 23.26 -28.63 25.76
N GLY A 572 23.15 -29.95 25.60
CA GLY A 572 23.71 -30.96 26.51
C GLY A 572 22.77 -31.37 27.66
N GLY A 573 21.53 -30.88 27.68
CA GLY A 573 20.47 -31.32 28.60
C GLY A 573 19.08 -31.13 27.99
N GLY A 574 18.09 -31.90 28.47
CA GLY A 574 16.83 -32.13 27.73
C GLY A 574 16.92 -33.39 26.88
N ASP A 575 15.80 -33.82 26.30
CA ASP A 575 15.77 -34.97 25.39
C ASP A 575 16.22 -34.55 23.99
N PHE A 576 15.83 -33.34 23.55
CA PHE A 576 16.22 -32.74 22.27
C PHE A 576 16.37 -31.20 22.36
N VAL A 577 16.33 -30.48 21.24
CA VAL A 577 16.59 -29.03 21.19
C VAL A 577 15.30 -28.24 21.10
N ASN A 578 15.04 -27.40 22.11
CA ASN A 578 13.86 -26.52 22.19
C ASN A 578 12.49 -27.21 22.24
N THR A 579 12.42 -28.52 22.51
CA THR A 579 11.16 -29.27 22.62
C THR A 579 10.86 -29.77 24.04
N THR A 580 11.87 -29.82 24.94
CA THR A 580 11.68 -30.30 26.31
C THR A 580 11.31 -29.17 27.28
N THR A 581 10.12 -29.26 27.89
CA THR A 581 9.68 -28.29 28.92
C THR A 581 10.65 -28.24 30.09
N GLY A 582 11.14 -27.03 30.42
CA GLY A 582 12.04 -26.80 31.55
C GLY A 582 13.53 -27.11 31.27
N ALA A 583 13.87 -27.60 30.08
CA ALA A 583 15.26 -27.69 29.62
C ALA A 583 15.80 -26.30 29.21
N GLN A 584 17.11 -26.22 29.01
CA GLN A 584 17.74 -24.99 28.51
C GLN A 584 17.30 -24.73 27.08
N ASN A 585 16.76 -23.54 26.82
CA ASN A 585 16.45 -23.07 25.48
C ASN A 585 17.74 -22.61 24.76
N VAL A 586 17.90 -23.00 23.50
CA VAL A 586 18.97 -22.56 22.61
C VAL A 586 18.40 -21.47 21.70
N THR A 587 19.05 -20.30 21.68
CA THR A 587 18.69 -19.23 20.74
C THR A 587 18.88 -19.71 19.30
N PRO A 588 17.84 -19.68 18.46
CA PRO A 588 17.97 -20.04 17.05
C PRO A 588 18.94 -19.15 16.29
N ASN A 589 19.74 -19.76 15.40
CA ASN A 589 20.59 -19.05 14.45
C ASN A 589 19.90 -18.96 13.09
N GLU A 590 20.11 -17.84 12.39
CA GLU A 590 19.68 -17.65 11.01
C GLU A 590 20.69 -18.27 10.03
N ILE A 591 20.17 -18.86 8.96
CA ILE A 591 20.90 -19.24 7.77
C ILE A 591 20.38 -18.37 6.63
N ASN A 592 21.27 -17.62 6.01
CA ASN A 592 20.94 -16.80 4.84
C ASN A 592 21.50 -17.50 3.61
N VAL A 593 20.61 -17.98 2.73
CA VAL A 593 20.97 -18.62 1.46
C VAL A 593 20.59 -17.70 0.32
N SER A 594 21.51 -17.48 -0.61
CA SER A 594 21.27 -16.68 -1.82
C SER A 594 21.50 -17.57 -3.04
N PHE A 595 20.64 -17.44 -4.04
CA PHE A 595 20.87 -18.05 -5.35
C PHE A 595 20.54 -17.12 -6.50
N ASP A 596 21.51 -17.00 -7.42
CA ASP A 596 21.47 -16.14 -8.59
C ASP A 596 21.12 -16.95 -9.83
N PHE A 597 20.38 -16.36 -10.75
CA PHE A 597 20.00 -17.02 -11.99
C PHE A 597 20.96 -16.67 -13.14
N THR A 598 21.18 -17.65 -14.02
CA THR A 598 22.01 -17.45 -15.24
C THR A 598 21.28 -16.58 -16.26
N ASN A 599 19.95 -16.74 -16.35
CA ASN A 599 19.06 -15.86 -17.09
C ASN A 599 17.87 -15.54 -16.17
N LEU A 600 17.28 -14.35 -16.32
CA LEU A 600 16.10 -13.95 -15.57
C LEU A 600 14.96 -14.97 -15.75
N VAL A 601 14.23 -15.25 -14.67
CA VAL A 601 13.15 -16.25 -14.63
C VAL A 601 11.82 -15.55 -14.34
N SER A 602 10.75 -15.91 -15.03
CA SER A 602 9.43 -15.37 -14.72
C SER A 602 8.94 -15.89 -13.36
N MET A 603 8.21 -15.06 -12.60
CA MET A 603 7.55 -15.49 -11.36
C MET A 603 6.70 -16.76 -11.59
N SER A 604 6.03 -16.85 -12.75
CA SER A 604 5.22 -18.01 -13.11
C SER A 604 6.01 -19.29 -13.31
N ASP A 605 7.19 -19.23 -13.91
CA ASP A 605 8.03 -20.41 -14.13
C ASP A 605 8.74 -20.83 -12.84
N MET A 606 9.05 -19.89 -11.96
CA MET A 606 9.70 -20.14 -10.67
C MET A 606 8.72 -20.71 -9.62
N GLY A 607 7.44 -20.33 -9.70
CA GLY A 607 6.45 -20.59 -8.66
C GLY A 607 6.72 -19.76 -7.41
N THR A 608 5.97 -20.05 -6.34
CA THR A 608 6.05 -19.29 -5.08
C THR A 608 6.75 -20.09 -3.98
N PRO A 609 7.47 -19.41 -3.05
CA PRO A 609 7.98 -20.06 -1.85
C PRO A 609 6.88 -20.79 -1.07
N PRO A 610 7.19 -21.87 -0.33
CA PRO A 610 8.53 -22.33 0.08
C PRO A 610 9.28 -23.26 -0.89
N TYR A 611 8.83 -23.42 -2.14
CA TYR A 611 9.47 -24.24 -3.18
C TYR A 611 9.76 -25.71 -2.78
N ASN A 612 8.75 -26.59 -2.90
CA ASN A 612 8.83 -28.02 -2.56
C ASN A 612 9.86 -28.36 -1.45
N PRO A 613 9.63 -27.88 -0.21
CA PRO A 613 10.58 -28.08 0.87
C PRO A 613 10.53 -29.52 1.38
N PHE A 614 11.69 -30.06 1.77
CA PHE A 614 11.79 -31.42 2.29
C PHE A 614 12.88 -31.61 3.34
N LEU A 615 12.61 -32.54 4.26
CA LEU A 615 13.56 -33.05 5.24
C LEU A 615 14.30 -34.27 4.66
N ILE A 616 15.61 -34.37 4.90
CA ILE A 616 16.40 -35.57 4.59
C ILE A 616 16.65 -36.31 5.90
N ALA A 617 16.03 -37.48 6.06
CA ALA A 617 16.01 -38.19 7.33
C ALA A 617 17.34 -38.88 7.62
N ASN A 618 17.92 -38.58 8.79
CA ASN A 618 19.09 -39.28 9.34
C ASN A 618 20.30 -39.39 8.37
N MET A 619 20.57 -38.34 7.60
CA MET A 619 21.64 -38.28 6.59
C MET A 619 21.55 -39.37 5.51
N ASP A 620 20.36 -39.91 5.26
CA ASP A 620 20.09 -40.92 4.24
C ASP A 620 19.38 -40.27 3.06
N LYS A 621 20.11 -39.97 1.98
CA LYS A 621 19.58 -39.23 0.83
C LYS A 621 18.42 -39.96 0.12
N GLY A 622 18.30 -41.29 0.30
CA GLY A 622 17.15 -42.04 -0.20
C GLY A 622 15.87 -41.82 0.61
N LYS A 623 15.91 -41.06 1.71
CA LYS A 623 14.78 -40.80 2.61
C LYS A 623 14.49 -39.31 2.72
N GLU A 624 13.53 -38.87 1.92
CA GLU A 624 13.05 -37.50 1.94
C GLU A 624 11.60 -37.45 2.42
N VAL A 625 11.31 -36.49 3.28
CA VAL A 625 9.95 -36.20 3.77
C VAL A 625 9.53 -34.84 3.21
N HIS A 626 8.61 -34.86 2.27
CA HIS A 626 8.03 -33.67 1.64
C HIS A 626 6.70 -33.30 2.32
N LEU A 627 6.29 -32.04 2.15
CA LEU A 627 4.94 -31.62 2.54
C LEU A 627 3.87 -32.41 1.75
N ALA A 628 2.65 -32.45 2.28
CA ALA A 628 1.53 -33.09 1.60
C ALA A 628 1.36 -32.54 0.17
N ASN A 629 1.08 -33.44 -0.78
CA ASN A 629 0.89 -33.16 -2.22
C ASN A 629 2.15 -32.73 -2.99
N TYR A 630 3.31 -32.63 -2.36
CA TYR A 630 4.56 -32.40 -3.07
C TYR A 630 5.21 -33.73 -3.52
N PRO A 631 5.74 -33.79 -4.75
CA PRO A 631 6.44 -34.97 -5.23
C PRO A 631 7.81 -35.13 -4.56
N PRO A 632 8.28 -36.37 -4.33
CA PRO A 632 9.65 -36.63 -3.93
C PRO A 632 10.64 -36.26 -5.05
N THR A 633 11.88 -35.95 -4.70
CA THR A 633 12.93 -35.83 -5.73
C THR A 633 13.22 -37.20 -6.36
N SER A 634 13.86 -37.19 -7.53
CA SER A 634 14.24 -38.45 -8.22
C SER A 634 15.32 -39.28 -7.49
N LEU A 635 15.88 -38.78 -6.38
CA LEU A 635 16.86 -39.50 -5.55
C LEU A 635 16.23 -40.30 -4.41
N VAL A 636 14.94 -40.15 -4.14
CA VAL A 636 14.24 -40.97 -3.12
C VAL A 636 14.26 -42.44 -3.50
N ASP A 637 14.49 -43.32 -2.51
CA ASP A 637 14.35 -44.76 -2.70
C ASP A 637 12.87 -45.11 -2.82
N VAL A 638 12.41 -45.23 -4.07
CA VAL A 638 11.03 -45.58 -4.41
C VAL A 638 10.57 -46.92 -3.80
N ASN A 639 11.49 -47.80 -3.38
CA ASN A 639 11.13 -49.05 -2.71
C ASN A 639 10.61 -48.84 -1.28
N LEU A 640 10.79 -47.65 -0.70
CA LEU A 640 10.26 -47.30 0.62
C LEU A 640 8.78 -46.89 0.57
N LEU A 641 8.28 -46.49 -0.61
CA LEU A 641 6.89 -46.09 -0.82
C LEU A 641 5.95 -47.25 -0.46
N GLY A 642 4.99 -46.98 0.43
CA GLY A 642 3.99 -47.97 0.87
C GLY A 642 4.50 -49.08 1.78
N THR A 643 5.77 -49.05 2.21
CA THR A 643 6.32 -50.10 3.11
C THR A 643 6.05 -49.87 4.59
N GLY A 644 5.66 -48.65 4.98
CA GLY A 644 5.33 -48.31 6.36
C GLY A 644 3.84 -48.27 6.62
N THR A 645 3.47 -48.09 7.89
CA THR A 645 2.08 -48.17 8.38
C THR A 645 1.36 -46.82 8.41
N THR A 646 1.80 -45.80 7.68
CA THR A 646 1.18 -44.47 7.74
C THR A 646 -0.27 -44.49 7.23
N PRO A 647 -1.25 -43.86 7.93
CA PRO A 647 -2.66 -43.81 7.48
C PRO A 647 -2.86 -43.13 6.11
N LEU A 648 -1.85 -42.38 5.64
CA LEU A 648 -1.86 -41.62 4.39
C LEU A 648 -1.46 -42.45 3.14
N THR A 649 -1.14 -43.73 3.26
CA THR A 649 -0.70 -44.58 2.14
C THR A 649 -1.81 -45.09 1.20
N GLN A 650 -3.04 -44.56 1.28
CA GLN A 650 -4.08 -44.90 0.30
C GLN A 650 -4.16 -44.00 -0.94
N GLN A 651 -3.20 -43.08 -1.16
CA GLN A 651 -3.28 -42.13 -2.27
C GLN A 651 -2.19 -42.21 -3.36
N THR A 652 -1.16 -43.05 -3.23
CA THR A 652 -0.07 -43.09 -4.22
C THR A 652 -0.27 -44.09 -5.37
N GLU A 653 -1.40 -44.79 -5.48
CA GLU A 653 -1.60 -45.74 -6.59
C GLU A 653 -1.88 -45.08 -7.97
N ASN A 654 -1.97 -43.76 -8.10
CA ASN A 654 -2.33 -43.09 -9.37
C ASN A 654 -1.35 -42.01 -9.88
N ILE A 655 -0.12 -41.94 -9.39
CA ILE A 655 0.90 -41.02 -9.93
C ILE A 655 2.18 -41.79 -10.25
N ILE A 656 2.13 -42.56 -11.35
CA ILE A 656 3.27 -42.97 -12.19
C ILE A 656 2.86 -42.74 -13.64
#